data_AF-A0A7H8JW16-F1
#
_entry.id   AF-A0A7H8JW16-F1
#
_cell.length_a   1.000
_cell.length_b   1.000
_cell.length_c   1.000
_cell.angle_alpha   90.00
_cell.angle_beta   90.00
_cell.angle_gamma   90.00
#
_symmetry.space_group_name_H-M   'P 1'
#
loop_
_entity.id
_entity.type
_entity.pdbx_description
1 polymer ?
#
loop_
_entity_poly.entity_id
_entity_poly.type
_entity_poly.pdbx_seq_one_letter_code
_entity_poly.pdbx_strand_id
1 'polypeptide(L)'
;MRPEPPADASGVDPHRIAEIIVETGNGRRRGSGYRISAASILTAAHVVADATETVVRCDADRPEEWSAPASVTWADGTSDLAVLTVVPPTTAPTVVEPVRFGRIDDERAGLVEVHAVGFPLFKRRRRGEVAFRELHQADGTVATLSNRRTRRLEITVTPADSDPDPATSPWSGMSGAAVWAGSRIVGVVAEHHRAEGSGRLTAVPLDHALRELTAGARAELLQLLALPDIASLPLAGPGQGQGQGQAEDQRLPGVRVVGLPVAHGIELFKNRTRERDAIVRHLSDPAVRMVMVTGRRGIGKSALAAKVMDLLDGGEWPGPAQGPLPSGLVNLSTRTSGISLERLYFDCAKLLGPEQQAHLREFWTASNSTQDRLAELFASLGQRLIVILMDNLEDLLHDDGGIADDELALFLDQLFRARETPRLLVTSQMPVRLPPELRRFAAHVEVSEGLSPEEAAALLRELDRDGSLGVAELSDDELLRAAVRVHGVPRALELLVGAVADDTVLLPSLQDVLEDFTRRHDVVADLAQDRYRRLDDPARAVLGVLAALRTPVRQNAAAEIIGGLDPDLPVATVLASLVRVHLVSVDRASRTVGLHPMDSDLAYAQMTPNGPFGRQRVERHIASWYGRGAQPCDAWRTLEDVEPLRRQFDHLVRAGDHDEAARVLGEMSEWLVWHGSVLAAVSMHLAVDGHIEDERVRLAHVVAYGHARLSAGPMEHAAELFTQAVALAERLDDRAVLQNALFGLGDAHRQLGDLGATVEPLARAAELARELADPEREVHALLSLSLAHSYLGDGRSALDGAERLTELAHEGGDLLTIARAGNARTIALLTLGRWRETVAAGAETARAYRAADSQEAIAYALNAQGIALLALDDSAQAAAVLAEARHEASLMENPRAEGVCLLNLAWAHWCNGDFDESATTAERATTALDIAGAVQKSASHSLAEAARSLPATPQAAAEALVNAASALDGNAEVVRADWLLEHARRLES
;
A
#
# COMPACT_ATOMS: atom_id res chain seq x y z
N MET A 1 -28.13 -25.21 3.60
CA MET A 1 -27.30 -24.87 4.77
C MET A 1 -26.55 -23.60 4.41
N ARG A 2 -26.72 -22.52 5.18
CA ARG A 2 -25.91 -21.31 5.01
C ARG A 2 -24.48 -21.62 5.46
N PRO A 3 -23.44 -21.12 4.79
CA PRO A 3 -22.07 -21.26 5.29
C PRO A 3 -21.98 -20.57 6.65
N GLU A 4 -21.35 -21.23 7.62
CA GLU A 4 -20.98 -20.61 8.88
C GLU A 4 -20.01 -19.45 8.61
N PRO A 5 -20.18 -18.31 9.29
CA PRO A 5 -19.22 -17.20 9.19
C PRO A 5 -17.86 -17.60 9.77
N PRO A 6 -16.75 -17.03 9.30
CA PRO A 6 -15.42 -17.31 9.83
C PRO A 6 -15.29 -16.93 11.31
N ALA A 7 -14.53 -17.73 12.06
CA ALA A 7 -14.42 -17.76 13.52
C ALA A 7 -13.72 -16.54 14.19
N ASP A 8 -13.54 -15.41 13.49
CA ASP A 8 -12.90 -14.19 14.05
C ASP A 8 -13.79 -12.93 14.07
N ALA A 9 -15.09 -13.06 13.74
CA ALA A 9 -16.07 -11.99 13.86
C ALA A 9 -16.51 -11.75 15.32
N SER A 10 -15.61 -11.35 16.23
CA SER A 10 -15.97 -11.05 17.63
C SER A 10 -16.18 -9.56 17.89
N GLY A 11 -17.17 -8.94 17.22
CA GLY A 11 -17.64 -7.57 17.51
C GLY A 11 -19.01 -7.56 18.21
N VAL A 12 -19.64 -6.38 18.33
CA VAL A 12 -21.06 -6.29 18.73
C VAL A 12 -21.92 -7.03 17.71
N ASP A 13 -22.50 -8.15 18.13
CA ASP A 13 -23.47 -8.87 17.33
C ASP A 13 -24.85 -8.20 17.51
N PRO A 14 -25.43 -7.59 16.45
CA PRO A 14 -26.73 -6.94 16.54
C PRO A 14 -27.86 -7.90 16.93
N HIS A 15 -27.72 -9.21 16.68
CA HIS A 15 -28.70 -10.24 17.10
C HIS A 15 -28.70 -10.52 18.61
N ARG A 16 -27.70 -9.98 19.33
CA ARG A 16 -27.53 -10.14 20.78
C ARG A 16 -27.89 -8.88 21.56
N ILE A 17 -28.20 -7.78 20.88
CA ILE A 17 -28.64 -6.55 21.52
C ILE A 17 -30.09 -6.73 21.99
N ALA A 18 -30.33 -6.44 23.26
CA ALA A 18 -31.65 -6.54 23.87
C ALA A 18 -32.14 -5.17 24.32
N GLU A 19 -33.35 -4.79 23.90
CA GLU A 19 -34.10 -3.75 24.58
C GLU A 19 -34.77 -4.39 25.80
N ILE A 20 -34.56 -3.80 26.98
CA ILE A 20 -35.14 -4.26 28.23
C ILE A 20 -36.30 -3.34 28.58
N ILE A 21 -37.50 -3.91 28.66
CA ILE A 21 -38.74 -3.21 28.97
C ILE A 21 -39.21 -3.71 30.34
N VAL A 22 -39.21 -2.80 31.30
CA VAL A 22 -39.51 -3.11 32.71
C VAL A 22 -40.80 -2.40 33.11
N GLU A 23 -41.75 -3.16 33.63
CA GLU A 23 -42.92 -2.62 34.31
C GLU A 23 -42.59 -2.40 35.79
N THR A 24 -42.91 -1.22 36.29
CA THR A 24 -42.74 -0.84 37.71
C THR A 24 -44.05 -0.29 38.23
N GLY A 25 -44.22 -0.20 39.56
CA GLY A 25 -45.40 0.40 40.17
C GLY A 25 -45.68 1.86 39.76
N ASN A 26 -44.69 2.55 39.16
CA ASN A 26 -44.76 3.95 38.71
C ASN A 26 -44.78 4.10 37.17
N GLY A 27 -44.94 3.01 36.41
CA GLY A 27 -45.00 2.98 34.95
C GLY A 27 -43.86 2.17 34.30
N ARG A 28 -43.71 2.33 32.98
CA ARG A 28 -42.73 1.58 32.18
C ARG A 28 -41.37 2.27 32.09
N ARG A 29 -40.31 1.54 32.42
CA ARG A 29 -38.91 1.92 32.20
C ARG A 29 -38.34 1.12 31.01
N ARG A 30 -37.41 1.72 30.29
CA ARG A 30 -36.66 1.06 29.21
C ARG A 30 -35.17 1.20 29.45
N GLY A 31 -34.43 0.14 29.18
CA GLY A 31 -32.97 0.10 29.16
C GLY A 31 -32.48 -0.77 28.02
N SER A 32 -31.17 -0.96 27.97
CA SER A 32 -30.50 -1.81 26.99
C SER A 32 -29.75 -2.93 27.71
N GLY A 33 -29.42 -3.98 26.98
CA GLY A 33 -28.63 -5.10 27.48
C GLY A 33 -28.00 -5.87 26.33
N TYR A 34 -27.12 -6.79 26.67
CA TYR A 34 -26.47 -7.66 25.70
C TYR A 34 -26.58 -9.12 26.13
N ARG A 35 -27.03 -9.98 25.22
CA ARG A 35 -27.22 -11.40 25.44
C ARG A 35 -25.87 -12.11 25.46
N ILE A 36 -25.32 -12.37 26.65
CA ILE A 36 -23.97 -12.93 26.84
C ILE A 36 -23.91 -14.47 26.70
N SER A 37 -25.05 -15.15 26.77
CA SER A 37 -25.18 -16.58 26.51
C SER A 37 -26.53 -16.88 25.84
N ALA A 38 -26.82 -18.16 25.54
CA ALA A 38 -28.11 -18.54 24.97
C ALA A 38 -29.30 -18.08 25.84
N ALA A 39 -29.13 -18.04 27.17
CA ALA A 39 -30.19 -17.76 28.13
C ALA A 39 -29.93 -16.53 29.03
N SER A 40 -28.80 -15.83 28.90
CA SER A 40 -28.42 -14.77 29.84
C SER A 40 -28.18 -13.42 29.14
N ILE A 41 -28.67 -12.34 29.74
CA ILE A 41 -28.48 -10.96 29.27
C ILE A 41 -27.83 -10.12 30.37
N LEU A 42 -26.71 -9.46 30.05
CA LEU A 42 -26.04 -8.50 30.92
C LEU A 42 -26.65 -7.10 30.75
N THR A 43 -26.91 -6.41 31.85
CA THR A 43 -27.44 -5.04 31.89
C THR A 43 -27.04 -4.32 33.19
N ALA A 44 -27.54 -3.10 33.40
CA ALA A 44 -27.32 -2.33 34.63
C ALA A 44 -28.42 -2.60 35.66
N ALA A 45 -28.06 -2.66 36.95
CA ALA A 45 -29.00 -3.03 38.02
C ALA A 45 -30.16 -2.04 38.15
N HIS A 46 -29.89 -0.74 38.03
CA HIS A 46 -30.92 0.28 38.10
C HIS A 46 -31.97 0.19 36.97
N VAL A 47 -31.67 -0.50 35.85
CA VAL A 47 -32.67 -0.73 34.78
C VAL A 47 -33.81 -1.61 35.29
N VAL A 48 -33.48 -2.62 36.10
CA VAL A 48 -34.39 -3.69 36.55
C VAL A 48 -34.77 -3.57 38.03
N ALA A 49 -34.34 -2.48 38.69
CA ALA A 49 -34.73 -2.15 40.05
C ALA A 49 -36.25 -1.97 40.16
N ASP A 50 -36.85 -2.59 41.17
CA ASP A 50 -38.29 -2.58 41.46
C ASP A 50 -39.18 -3.13 40.33
N ALA A 51 -38.62 -3.98 39.47
CA ALA A 51 -39.34 -4.62 38.37
C ALA A 51 -40.44 -5.57 38.89
N THR A 52 -41.68 -5.34 38.46
CA THR A 52 -42.78 -6.31 38.66
C THR A 52 -42.91 -7.28 37.48
N GLU A 53 -42.53 -6.81 36.28
CA GLU A 53 -42.47 -7.61 35.06
C GLU A 53 -41.30 -7.11 34.21
N THR A 54 -40.57 -8.02 33.55
CA THR A 54 -39.48 -7.67 32.62
C THR A 54 -39.67 -8.44 31.33
N VAL A 55 -39.65 -7.73 30.21
CA VAL A 55 -39.69 -8.27 28.86
C VAL A 55 -38.44 -7.81 28.14
N VAL A 56 -37.78 -8.72 27.44
CA VAL A 56 -36.65 -8.40 26.57
C VAL A 56 -37.09 -8.53 25.13
N ARG A 57 -36.69 -7.57 24.30
CA ARG A 57 -36.90 -7.55 22.85
C ARG A 57 -35.53 -7.61 22.17
N CYS A 58 -35.29 -8.67 21.41
CA CYS A 58 -34.04 -8.89 20.66
C CYS A 58 -34.33 -8.82 19.16
N ASP A 59 -33.28 -8.66 18.36
CA ASP A 59 -33.41 -8.51 16.90
C ASP A 59 -34.32 -7.33 16.52
N ALA A 60 -34.32 -6.29 17.36
CA ALA A 60 -35.16 -5.11 17.16
C ALA A 60 -34.86 -4.46 15.81
N ASP A 61 -35.92 -4.01 15.13
CA ASP A 61 -35.86 -3.42 13.78
C ASP A 61 -35.49 -4.41 12.64
N ARG A 62 -35.53 -5.73 12.91
CA ARG A 62 -35.29 -6.80 11.92
C ARG A 62 -36.50 -7.72 11.70
N PRO A 63 -36.59 -8.43 10.56
CA PRO A 63 -37.66 -9.40 10.31
C PRO A 63 -37.75 -10.54 11.34
N GLU A 64 -36.61 -10.87 11.98
CA GLU A 64 -36.50 -11.91 12.99
C GLU A 64 -36.76 -11.41 14.44
N GLU A 65 -37.27 -10.19 14.63
CA GLU A 65 -37.56 -9.61 15.95
C GLU A 65 -38.39 -10.58 16.82
N TRP A 66 -37.97 -10.75 18.06
CA TRP A 66 -38.72 -11.53 19.04
C TRP A 66 -38.68 -10.88 20.43
N SER A 67 -39.69 -11.20 21.23
CA SER A 67 -39.79 -10.75 22.62
C SER A 67 -40.10 -11.92 23.53
N ALA A 68 -39.50 -11.94 24.72
CA ALA A 68 -39.76 -12.95 25.72
C ALA A 68 -39.74 -12.36 27.15
N PRO A 69 -40.51 -12.92 28.09
CA PRO A 69 -40.36 -12.61 29.49
C PRO A 69 -38.95 -12.96 29.98
N ALA A 70 -38.39 -12.13 30.85
CA ALA A 70 -37.10 -12.37 31.48
C ALA A 70 -37.20 -12.21 33.00
N SER A 71 -36.38 -12.95 33.73
CA SER A 71 -36.28 -12.88 35.19
C SER A 71 -34.91 -12.37 35.62
N VAL A 72 -34.87 -11.52 36.65
CA VAL A 72 -33.62 -11.06 37.24
C VAL A 72 -32.98 -12.24 37.97
N THR A 73 -31.86 -12.73 37.45
CA THR A 73 -31.13 -13.87 38.00
C THR A 73 -30.13 -13.41 39.04
N TRP A 74 -29.49 -12.29 38.76
CA TRP A 74 -28.53 -11.65 39.64
C TRP A 74 -28.60 -10.14 39.45
N ALA A 75 -28.56 -9.38 40.54
CA ALA A 75 -28.46 -7.93 40.48
C ALA A 75 -27.80 -7.42 41.75
N ASP A 76 -26.91 -6.45 41.60
CA ASP A 76 -26.28 -5.77 42.72
C ASP A 76 -26.35 -4.26 42.54
N GLY A 77 -27.04 -3.59 43.46
CA GLY A 77 -27.24 -2.15 43.41
C GLY A 77 -25.97 -1.34 43.71
N THR A 78 -24.94 -1.93 44.32
CA THR A 78 -23.69 -1.22 44.65
C THR A 78 -22.75 -1.10 43.44
N SER A 79 -22.60 -2.19 42.69
CA SER A 79 -21.85 -2.23 41.43
C SER A 79 -22.66 -1.74 40.24
N ASP A 80 -23.99 -1.68 40.36
CA ASP A 80 -24.93 -1.32 39.29
C ASP A 80 -24.92 -2.30 38.10
N LEU A 81 -24.66 -3.59 38.35
CA LEU A 81 -24.71 -4.66 37.35
C LEU A 81 -25.89 -5.61 37.62
N ALA A 82 -26.48 -6.15 36.56
CA ALA A 82 -27.48 -7.21 36.64
C ALA A 82 -27.39 -8.20 35.46
N VAL A 83 -27.79 -9.44 35.72
CA VAL A 83 -27.92 -10.50 34.73
C VAL A 83 -29.35 -11.02 34.76
N LEU A 84 -29.99 -11.02 33.58
CA LEU A 84 -31.31 -11.55 33.36
C LEU A 84 -31.24 -12.95 32.74
N THR A 85 -32.15 -13.83 33.12
CA THR A 85 -32.40 -15.09 32.40
C THR A 85 -33.60 -14.91 31.48
N VAL A 86 -33.45 -15.34 30.23
CA VAL A 86 -34.49 -15.37 29.22
C VAL A 86 -34.57 -16.77 28.63
N VAL A 87 -35.77 -17.21 28.28
CA VAL A 87 -35.99 -18.42 27.47
C VAL A 87 -36.33 -17.97 26.05
N PRO A 88 -35.38 -18.01 25.10
CA PRO A 88 -35.66 -17.60 23.73
C PRO A 88 -36.68 -18.54 23.07
N PRO A 89 -37.53 -18.03 22.16
CA PRO A 89 -38.41 -18.88 21.36
C PRO A 89 -37.59 -19.83 20.46
N THR A 90 -38.19 -20.94 20.01
CA THR A 90 -37.52 -21.93 19.15
C THR A 90 -37.01 -21.39 17.81
N THR A 91 -37.49 -20.21 17.41
CA THR A 91 -37.07 -19.46 16.22
C THR A 91 -35.82 -18.61 16.45
N ALA A 92 -35.42 -18.38 17.70
CA ALA A 92 -34.21 -17.63 18.02
C ALA A 92 -32.95 -18.53 17.93
N PRO A 93 -31.77 -17.96 17.61
CA PRO A 93 -30.53 -18.73 17.52
C PRO A 93 -30.25 -19.52 18.80
N THR A 94 -30.08 -20.84 18.71
CA THR A 94 -29.92 -21.76 19.86
C THR A 94 -28.47 -21.86 20.35
N VAL A 95 -27.49 -21.53 19.50
CA VAL A 95 -26.07 -21.50 19.86
C VAL A 95 -25.61 -20.05 19.91
N VAL A 96 -25.07 -19.63 21.06
CA VAL A 96 -24.53 -18.28 21.27
C VAL A 96 -23.12 -18.44 21.80
N GLU A 97 -22.13 -17.94 21.05
CA GLU A 97 -20.73 -18.00 21.47
C GLU A 97 -20.48 -17.18 22.74
N PRO A 98 -19.60 -17.66 23.65
CA PRO A 98 -19.22 -16.91 24.84
C PRO A 98 -18.64 -15.54 24.50
N VAL A 99 -19.06 -14.50 25.22
CA VAL A 99 -18.52 -13.15 25.02
C VAL A 99 -17.13 -13.05 25.65
N ARG A 100 -16.22 -12.33 24.98
CA ARG A 100 -14.92 -11.98 25.54
C ARG A 100 -15.07 -10.74 26.42
N PHE A 101 -14.57 -10.80 27.65
CA PHE A 101 -14.51 -9.64 28.55
C PHE A 101 -13.08 -9.09 28.62
N GLY A 102 -12.95 -7.84 29.05
CA GLY A 102 -11.67 -7.15 29.23
C GLY A 102 -11.75 -6.05 30.29
N ARG A 103 -10.62 -5.36 30.49
CA ARG A 103 -10.53 -4.19 31.39
C ARG A 103 -9.77 -3.06 30.71
N ILE A 104 -10.07 -1.81 31.08
CA ILE A 104 -9.31 -0.64 30.62
C ILE A 104 -8.20 -0.34 31.64
N ASP A 105 -7.00 0.04 31.16
CA ASP A 105 -5.92 0.52 32.04
C ASP A 105 -6.26 1.91 32.60
N ASP A 106 -6.32 2.05 33.92
CA ASP A 106 -6.59 3.30 34.62
C ASP A 106 -5.34 3.91 35.30
N GLU A 107 -4.15 3.35 35.07
CA GLU A 107 -2.87 3.82 35.64
C GLU A 107 -2.12 4.82 34.73
N ARG A 108 -2.42 4.84 33.43
CA ARG A 108 -1.73 5.67 32.43
C ARG A 108 -2.70 6.57 31.66
N ALA A 109 -2.24 7.74 31.25
CA ALA A 109 -3.02 8.63 30.39
C ALA A 109 -3.16 8.01 28.98
N GLY A 110 -4.40 7.86 28.53
CA GLY A 110 -4.73 7.34 27.20
C GLY A 110 -6.18 7.60 26.83
N LEU A 111 -6.48 7.50 25.54
CA LEU A 111 -7.83 7.49 25.00
C LEU A 111 -8.08 6.09 24.43
N VAL A 112 -9.13 5.42 24.92
CA VAL A 112 -9.55 4.10 24.45
C VAL A 112 -10.85 4.27 23.68
N GLU A 113 -10.85 3.86 22.41
CA GLU A 113 -12.08 3.86 21.62
C GLU A 113 -13.06 2.83 22.18
N VAL A 114 -14.31 3.26 22.38
CA VAL A 114 -15.38 2.40 22.84
C VAL A 114 -16.64 2.66 22.05
N HIS A 115 -17.51 1.64 21.99
CA HIS A 115 -18.85 1.79 21.45
C HIS A 115 -19.87 1.10 22.35
N ALA A 116 -21.07 1.65 22.41
CA ALA A 116 -22.20 1.06 23.11
C ALA A 116 -23.45 1.17 22.23
N VAL A 117 -24.23 0.11 22.14
CA VAL A 117 -25.43 0.07 21.29
C VAL A 117 -26.67 -0.15 22.14
N GLY A 118 -27.69 0.68 21.95
CA GLY A 118 -28.90 0.65 22.76
C GLY A 118 -30.03 1.50 22.20
N PHE A 119 -31.05 1.77 23.01
CA PHE A 119 -32.32 2.38 22.58
C PHE A 119 -32.60 3.72 23.29
N PRO A 120 -31.86 4.80 22.95
CA PRO A 120 -31.99 6.09 23.60
C PRO A 120 -33.32 6.79 23.27
N LEU A 121 -33.77 7.64 24.18
CA LEU A 121 -35.02 8.39 24.06
C LEU A 121 -35.04 9.34 22.85
N PHE A 122 -33.90 9.95 22.48
CA PHE A 122 -33.83 10.88 21.33
C PHE A 122 -34.07 10.20 19.97
N LYS A 123 -33.94 8.87 19.90
CA LYS A 123 -34.31 8.07 18.71
C LYS A 123 -35.76 7.59 18.74
N ARG A 124 -36.62 8.18 19.59
CA ARG A 124 -38.06 7.87 19.59
C ARG A 124 -38.71 8.34 18.29
N ARG A 125 -39.45 7.44 17.64
CA ARG A 125 -40.27 7.69 16.46
C ARG A 125 -41.73 7.37 16.75
N ARG A 126 -42.61 7.88 15.90
CA ARG A 126 -44.04 7.53 15.89
C ARG A 126 -44.41 7.02 14.51
N ARG A 127 -45.08 5.87 14.46
CA ARG A 127 -45.70 5.31 13.25
C ARG A 127 -47.16 4.98 13.59
N GLY A 128 -48.07 5.85 13.15
CA GLY A 128 -49.47 5.82 13.60
C GLY A 128 -49.60 6.16 15.09
N GLU A 129 -50.37 5.36 15.83
CA GLU A 129 -50.54 5.52 17.29
C GLU A 129 -49.41 4.87 18.11
N VAL A 130 -48.51 4.11 17.47
CA VAL A 130 -47.43 3.38 18.14
C VAL A 130 -46.15 4.23 18.17
N ALA A 131 -45.58 4.39 19.36
CA ALA A 131 -44.26 4.99 19.57
C ALA A 131 -43.22 3.91 19.85
N PHE A 132 -42.10 3.94 19.13
CA PHE A 132 -40.98 3.02 19.30
C PHE A 132 -39.66 3.81 19.34
N ARG A 133 -38.57 3.19 19.80
CA ARG A 133 -37.22 3.76 19.78
C ARG A 133 -36.39 2.98 18.79
N GLU A 134 -35.71 3.70 17.89
CA GLU A 134 -34.74 3.08 16.99
C GLU A 134 -33.46 2.75 17.76
N LEU A 135 -32.80 1.68 17.33
CA LEU A 135 -31.46 1.33 17.76
C LEU A 135 -30.47 2.47 17.47
N HIS A 136 -29.55 2.71 18.39
CA HIS A 136 -28.47 3.67 18.21
C HIS A 136 -27.15 3.11 18.70
N GLN A 137 -26.15 3.21 17.85
CA GLN A 137 -24.76 3.00 18.20
C GLN A 137 -24.15 4.34 18.60
N ALA A 138 -23.68 4.40 19.84
CA ALA A 138 -22.93 5.52 20.39
C ALA A 138 -21.44 5.17 20.34
N ASP A 139 -20.74 5.71 19.35
CA ASP A 139 -19.28 5.62 19.22
C ASP A 139 -18.61 6.77 19.98
N GLY A 140 -17.57 6.45 20.72
CA GLY A 140 -16.91 7.41 21.59
C GLY A 140 -15.55 6.99 22.08
N THR A 141 -14.98 7.80 22.97
CA THR A 141 -13.67 7.54 23.58
C THR A 141 -13.76 7.63 25.09
N VAL A 142 -13.14 6.68 25.78
CA VAL A 142 -12.88 6.74 27.22
C VAL A 142 -11.51 7.36 27.45
N ALA A 143 -11.47 8.50 28.14
CA ALA A 143 -10.23 9.03 28.69
C ALA A 143 -9.92 8.30 30.01
N THR A 144 -8.87 7.48 30.01
CA THR A 144 -8.56 6.50 31.07
C THR A 144 -8.38 7.08 32.47
N LEU A 145 -8.04 8.37 32.59
CA LEU A 145 -7.85 9.07 33.87
C LEU A 145 -9.06 9.91 34.32
N SER A 146 -10.18 9.86 33.60
CA SER A 146 -11.41 10.58 33.96
C SER A 146 -12.21 9.82 35.02
N ASN A 147 -13.04 10.53 35.79
CA ASN A 147 -13.95 9.94 36.78
C ASN A 147 -13.31 9.00 37.85
N ARG A 148 -12.02 9.16 38.16
CA ARG A 148 -11.29 8.31 39.14
C ARG A 148 -11.90 8.28 40.54
N ARG A 149 -12.53 9.38 40.97
CA ARG A 149 -13.17 9.45 42.30
C ARG A 149 -14.41 8.55 42.38
N THR A 150 -15.18 8.48 41.30
CA THR A 150 -16.39 7.65 41.21
C THR A 150 -16.10 6.24 40.67
N ARG A 151 -14.88 6.00 40.17
CA ARG A 151 -14.44 4.72 39.56
C ARG A 151 -15.36 4.28 38.42
N ARG A 152 -15.82 5.27 37.64
CA ARG A 152 -16.63 5.06 36.43
C ARG A 152 -15.85 5.46 35.20
N LEU A 153 -16.22 4.92 34.04
CA LEU A 153 -15.67 5.36 32.75
C LEU A 153 -16.47 6.56 32.25
N GLU A 154 -15.79 7.65 31.91
CA GLU A 154 -16.39 8.75 31.12
C GLU A 154 -16.23 8.43 29.64
N ILE A 155 -17.35 8.25 28.93
CA ILE A 155 -17.38 8.03 27.49
C ILE A 155 -17.75 9.37 26.83
N THR A 156 -16.83 9.91 26.04
CA THR A 156 -17.09 11.06 25.17
C THR A 156 -17.76 10.56 23.89
N VAL A 157 -19.01 10.97 23.66
CA VAL A 157 -19.81 10.59 22.48
C VAL A 157 -20.29 11.82 21.73
N THR A 158 -20.72 11.64 20.48
CA THR A 158 -21.39 12.72 19.74
C THR A 158 -22.67 13.14 20.48
N PRO A 159 -22.92 14.45 20.71
CA PRO A 159 -24.12 14.91 21.40
C PRO A 159 -25.42 14.42 20.74
N ALA A 160 -26.41 14.05 21.55
CA ALA A 160 -27.72 13.66 21.03
C ALA A 160 -28.36 14.76 20.17
N ASP A 161 -28.77 14.42 18.94
CA ASP A 161 -29.31 15.36 17.94
C ASP A 161 -30.60 16.07 18.36
N SER A 162 -31.31 15.52 19.34
CA SER A 162 -32.56 16.08 19.85
C SER A 162 -32.77 15.78 21.32
N ASP A 163 -33.51 16.66 22.00
CA ASP A 163 -33.84 16.55 23.42
C ASP A 163 -35.37 16.51 23.58
N PRO A 164 -36.00 15.34 23.36
CA PRO A 164 -37.44 15.23 23.19
C PRO A 164 -38.23 15.33 24.51
N ASP A 165 -37.55 15.37 25.66
CA ASP A 165 -38.16 15.50 26.98
C ASP A 165 -37.22 16.28 27.95
N PRO A 166 -37.57 17.51 28.34
CA PRO A 166 -36.77 18.31 29.27
C PRO A 166 -36.65 17.72 30.69
N ALA A 167 -37.52 16.79 31.08
CA ALA A 167 -37.50 16.17 32.40
C ALA A 167 -36.64 14.88 32.44
N THR A 168 -36.30 14.32 31.28
CA THR A 168 -35.60 13.03 31.16
C THR A 168 -34.34 13.19 30.32
N SER A 169 -33.27 12.46 30.63
CA SER A 169 -32.06 12.44 29.78
C SER A 169 -32.40 12.00 28.34
N PRO A 170 -31.90 12.67 27.28
CA PRO A 170 -32.09 12.22 25.89
C PRO A 170 -31.48 10.82 25.64
N TRP A 171 -30.49 10.44 26.46
CA TRP A 171 -29.86 9.12 26.47
C TRP A 171 -30.60 8.07 27.30
N SER A 172 -31.69 8.45 27.99
CA SER A 172 -32.51 7.50 28.75
C SER A 172 -32.92 6.33 27.87
N GLY A 173 -32.58 5.11 28.28
CA GLY A 173 -32.70 3.88 27.48
C GLY A 173 -31.38 3.27 27.04
N MET A 174 -30.27 4.02 27.03
CA MET A 174 -28.92 3.46 26.83
C MET A 174 -28.40 2.71 28.07
N SER A 175 -28.89 3.03 29.26
CA SER A 175 -28.52 2.36 30.50
C SER A 175 -28.58 0.84 30.35
N GLY A 176 -27.48 0.17 30.70
CA GLY A 176 -27.30 -1.27 30.59
C GLY A 176 -26.75 -1.76 29.25
N ALA A 177 -26.59 -0.89 28.24
CA ALA A 177 -25.89 -1.24 27.01
C ALA A 177 -24.45 -1.69 27.33
N ALA A 178 -24.01 -2.81 26.74
CA ALA A 178 -22.63 -3.25 26.88
C ALA A 178 -21.68 -2.24 26.24
N VAL A 179 -20.59 -1.91 26.94
CA VAL A 179 -19.52 -1.03 26.45
C VAL A 179 -18.39 -1.90 25.94
N TRP A 180 -18.08 -1.73 24.67
CA TRP A 180 -17.10 -2.53 23.95
C TRP A 180 -15.84 -1.72 23.70
N ALA A 181 -14.69 -2.32 23.98
CA ALA A 181 -13.38 -1.83 23.56
C ALA A 181 -12.73 -2.93 22.71
N GLY A 182 -12.65 -2.71 21.40
CA GLY A 182 -12.36 -3.78 20.44
C GLY A 182 -13.42 -4.90 20.52
N SER A 183 -12.96 -6.15 20.60
CA SER A 183 -13.80 -7.36 20.70
C SER A 183 -14.28 -7.72 22.11
N ARG A 184 -14.06 -6.84 23.10
CA ARG A 184 -14.26 -7.15 24.52
C ARG A 184 -15.27 -6.23 25.17
N ILE A 185 -16.19 -6.81 25.95
CA ILE A 185 -17.01 -6.02 26.89
C ILE A 185 -16.13 -5.62 28.07
N VAL A 186 -16.03 -4.31 28.30
CA VAL A 186 -15.27 -3.71 29.41
C VAL A 186 -16.19 -3.15 30.51
N GLY A 187 -17.50 -3.08 30.26
CA GLY A 187 -18.46 -2.50 31.19
C GLY A 187 -19.88 -2.43 30.64
N VAL A 188 -20.78 -1.78 31.39
CA VAL A 188 -22.13 -1.41 30.92
C VAL A 188 -22.39 0.07 31.14
N VAL A 189 -23.16 0.69 30.26
CA VAL A 189 -23.58 2.08 30.39
C VAL A 189 -24.41 2.25 31.66
N ALA A 190 -24.03 3.20 32.50
CA ALA A 190 -24.72 3.58 33.73
C ALA A 190 -25.79 4.64 33.43
N GLU A 191 -26.50 5.11 34.46
CA GLU A 191 -27.43 6.20 34.31
C GLU A 191 -26.72 7.49 33.86
N HIS A 192 -27.21 8.11 32.79
CA HIS A 192 -26.67 9.37 32.29
C HIS A 192 -27.16 10.57 33.11
N HIS A 193 -26.22 11.34 33.67
CA HIS A 193 -26.52 12.57 34.38
C HIS A 193 -26.52 13.78 33.44
N ARG A 194 -27.68 14.43 33.24
CA ARG A 194 -27.85 15.56 32.31
C ARG A 194 -26.87 16.72 32.55
N ALA A 195 -26.37 16.90 33.77
CA ALA A 195 -25.38 17.93 34.12
C ALA A 195 -24.01 17.70 33.47
N GLU A 196 -23.71 16.49 33.00
CA GLU A 196 -22.46 16.13 32.30
C GLU A 196 -22.48 16.52 30.82
N GLY A 197 -23.62 17.04 30.32
CA GLY A 197 -23.82 17.45 28.93
C GLY A 197 -24.25 16.29 28.02
N SER A 198 -24.81 16.61 26.86
CA SER A 198 -25.35 15.59 25.94
C SER A 198 -24.28 14.79 25.17
N GLY A 199 -23.00 15.20 25.24
CA GLY A 199 -21.86 14.51 24.61
C GLY A 199 -21.05 13.63 25.56
N ARG A 200 -21.66 13.20 26.67
CA ARG A 200 -21.02 12.33 27.68
C ARG A 200 -21.96 11.19 28.04
N LEU A 201 -21.40 10.01 28.29
CA LEU A 201 -22.07 8.87 28.91
C LEU A 201 -21.15 8.35 30.02
N THR A 202 -21.74 7.78 31.05
CA THR A 202 -20.99 7.18 32.15
C THR A 202 -21.18 5.66 32.11
N ALA A 203 -20.15 4.87 32.37
CA ALA A 203 -20.24 3.41 32.40
C ALA A 203 -19.60 2.79 33.65
N VAL A 204 -20.15 1.65 34.08
CA VAL A 204 -19.59 0.77 35.11
C VAL A 204 -18.45 -0.03 34.48
N PRO A 205 -17.19 0.11 34.90
CA PRO A 205 -16.13 -0.80 34.48
C PRO A 205 -16.29 -2.16 35.18
N LEU A 206 -16.26 -3.23 34.40
CA LEU A 206 -16.56 -4.59 34.88
C LEU A 206 -15.53 -5.09 35.91
N ASP A 207 -14.25 -4.81 35.70
CA ASP A 207 -13.17 -5.27 36.60
C ASP A 207 -13.23 -4.57 37.97
N HIS A 208 -13.55 -3.27 37.99
CA HIS A 208 -13.76 -2.52 39.22
C HIS A 208 -15.01 -3.01 39.96
N ALA A 209 -16.13 -3.21 39.26
CA ALA A 209 -17.34 -3.78 39.83
C ALA A 209 -17.09 -5.14 40.49
N LEU A 210 -16.38 -6.04 39.80
CA LEU A 210 -16.04 -7.37 40.33
C LEU A 210 -15.15 -7.30 41.59
N ARG A 211 -14.24 -6.32 41.70
CA ARG A 211 -13.38 -6.16 42.90
C ARG A 211 -14.15 -5.67 44.12
N GLU A 212 -15.23 -4.90 43.92
CA GLU A 212 -16.01 -4.29 45.01
C GLU A 212 -17.10 -5.23 45.57
N LEU A 213 -17.47 -6.28 44.83
CA LEU A 213 -18.43 -7.29 45.28
C LEU A 213 -17.90 -8.15 46.44
N THR A 214 -18.82 -8.59 47.30
CA THR A 214 -18.53 -9.61 48.33
C THR A 214 -18.08 -10.92 47.67
N ALA A 215 -17.29 -11.74 48.38
CA ALA A 215 -16.74 -12.97 47.80
C ALA A 215 -17.81 -13.93 47.23
N GLY A 216 -18.99 -13.99 47.88
CA GLY A 216 -20.13 -14.78 47.39
C GLY A 216 -20.75 -14.20 46.12
N ALA A 217 -21.11 -12.92 46.13
CA ALA A 217 -21.72 -12.25 44.98
C ALA A 217 -20.78 -12.20 43.77
N ARG A 218 -19.47 -12.07 44.00
CA ARG A 218 -18.44 -12.13 42.96
C ARG A 218 -18.37 -13.51 42.30
N ALA A 219 -18.38 -14.58 43.09
CA ALA A 219 -18.31 -15.95 42.56
C ALA A 219 -19.53 -16.28 41.69
N GLU A 220 -20.72 -15.84 42.13
CA GLU A 220 -21.97 -16.00 41.39
C GLU A 220 -21.95 -15.23 40.06
N LEU A 221 -21.50 -13.97 40.06
CA LEU A 221 -21.39 -13.20 38.82
C LEU A 221 -20.33 -13.78 37.86
N LEU A 222 -19.16 -14.19 38.35
CA LEU A 222 -18.13 -14.83 37.49
C LEU A 222 -18.65 -16.09 36.80
N GLN A 223 -19.46 -16.89 37.52
CA GLN A 223 -20.10 -18.07 36.95
C GLN A 223 -21.10 -17.69 35.84
N LEU A 224 -21.91 -16.65 36.03
CA LEU A 224 -22.88 -16.17 35.04
C LEU A 224 -22.21 -15.56 33.80
N LEU A 225 -21.04 -14.93 33.97
CA LEU A 225 -20.25 -14.37 32.88
C LEU A 225 -19.33 -15.41 32.19
N ALA A 226 -19.31 -16.65 32.68
CA ALA A 226 -18.37 -17.69 32.25
C ALA A 226 -16.89 -17.25 32.33
N LEU A 227 -16.54 -16.47 33.37
CA LEU A 227 -15.18 -15.99 33.62
C LEU A 227 -14.51 -16.77 34.75
N PRO A 228 -13.26 -17.23 34.59
CA PRO A 228 -12.58 -18.03 35.60
C PRO A 228 -12.18 -17.20 36.83
N ASP A 229 -11.63 -15.99 36.65
CA ASP A 229 -11.32 -15.04 37.73
C ASP A 229 -11.16 -13.60 37.19
N ILE A 230 -10.97 -12.61 38.08
CA ILE A 230 -10.74 -11.20 37.69
C ILE A 230 -9.36 -11.00 37.04
N ALA A 231 -8.34 -11.74 37.46
CA ALA A 231 -6.97 -11.58 36.98
C ALA A 231 -6.82 -11.99 35.51
N SER A 232 -7.74 -12.83 35.02
CA SER A 232 -7.84 -13.29 33.64
C SER A 232 -8.41 -12.24 32.68
N LEU A 233 -8.91 -11.10 33.16
CA LEU A 233 -9.39 -10.01 32.30
C LEU A 233 -8.21 -9.28 31.63
N PRO A 234 -8.02 -9.43 30.31
CA PRO A 234 -6.93 -8.77 29.61
C PRO A 234 -7.21 -7.28 29.42
N LEU A 235 -6.15 -6.51 29.23
CA LEU A 235 -6.23 -5.10 28.90
C LEU A 235 -6.83 -4.90 27.51
N ALA A 236 -7.82 -4.01 27.42
CA ALA A 236 -8.37 -3.51 26.17
C ALA A 236 -7.67 -2.18 25.80
N GLY A 237 -6.77 -2.23 24.81
CA GLY A 237 -5.95 -1.10 24.35
C GLY A 237 -4.83 -1.56 23.40
N PRO A 238 -4.16 -0.66 22.64
CA PRO A 238 -3.30 -1.06 21.53
C PRO A 238 -1.96 -1.65 22.02
N GLY A 239 -1.76 -2.94 21.71
CA GLY A 239 -0.58 -3.76 22.03
C GLY A 239 -0.80 -4.62 23.27
N GLN A 240 -0.97 -5.94 23.19
CA GLN A 240 -0.21 -6.89 22.37
C GLN A 240 -1.06 -8.09 21.94
N GLY A 241 -0.81 -8.57 20.72
CA GLY A 241 -0.95 -9.99 20.39
C GLY A 241 -2.03 -10.36 19.38
N GLN A 242 -1.52 -10.63 18.16
CA GLN A 242 -2.00 -11.62 17.18
C GLN A 242 -3.06 -11.19 16.15
N GLY A 243 -2.56 -10.92 14.94
CA GLY A 243 -2.94 -11.65 13.71
C GLY A 243 -4.26 -11.29 13.03
N GLN A 244 -4.15 -10.46 11.97
CA GLN A 244 -4.83 -10.52 10.67
C GLN A 244 -6.34 -10.78 10.61
N GLY A 245 -7.08 -9.82 10.00
CA GLY A 245 -8.46 -10.05 9.58
C GLY A 245 -9.24 -8.81 9.13
N GLN A 246 -8.65 -7.90 8.33
CA GLN A 246 -9.38 -6.84 7.63
C GLN A 246 -9.76 -7.22 6.20
N ALA A 247 -11.02 -6.96 5.86
CA ALA A 247 -11.36 -6.23 4.64
C ALA A 247 -12.46 -5.19 4.98
N GLU A 248 -11.99 -3.95 5.23
CA GLU A 248 -12.55 -2.64 4.84
C GLU A 248 -13.94 -2.20 5.39
N ASP A 249 -14.15 -1.01 5.97
CA ASP A 249 -13.57 0.30 5.63
C ASP A 249 -13.47 1.28 6.84
N GLN A 250 -12.38 1.13 7.60
CA GLN A 250 -11.34 2.15 7.85
C GLN A 250 -11.72 3.61 8.29
N ARG A 251 -11.55 3.90 9.60
CA ARG A 251 -10.84 5.12 10.04
C ARG A 251 -9.58 4.72 10.80
N LEU A 252 -8.49 5.30 10.35
CA LEU A 252 -7.14 4.91 10.66
C LEU A 252 -6.63 5.65 11.89
N PRO A 253 -6.00 4.97 12.86
CA PRO A 253 -4.98 5.61 13.67
C PRO A 253 -3.73 5.71 12.78
N GLY A 254 -3.58 6.80 12.03
CA GLY A 254 -2.58 6.86 10.95
C GLY A 254 -2.07 8.25 10.67
N VAL A 255 -0.80 8.33 10.28
CA VAL A 255 -0.11 9.52 9.80
C VAL A 255 -1.03 10.30 8.83
N ARG A 256 -1.49 11.49 9.22
CA ARG A 256 -2.38 12.33 8.38
C ARG A 256 -1.64 12.98 7.21
N VAL A 257 -0.33 13.17 7.36
CA VAL A 257 0.55 13.77 6.35
C VAL A 257 1.75 12.86 6.12
N VAL A 258 1.84 12.28 4.92
CA VAL A 258 2.97 11.47 4.49
C VAL A 258 3.88 12.28 3.58
N GLY A 259 5.19 12.08 3.69
CA GLY A 259 6.19 12.78 2.89
C GLY A 259 6.80 13.98 3.61
N LEU A 260 7.90 14.49 3.05
CA LEU A 260 8.62 15.64 3.61
C LEU A 260 7.95 16.96 3.19
N PRO A 261 8.06 18.03 3.99
CA PRO A 261 7.61 19.36 3.58
C PRO A 261 8.28 19.80 2.28
N VAL A 262 7.49 20.22 1.28
CA VAL A 262 8.01 20.65 -0.02
C VAL A 262 8.58 22.08 0.00
N ALA A 263 8.23 22.87 1.02
CA ALA A 263 8.75 24.21 1.24
C ALA A 263 9.10 24.43 2.71
N HIS A 264 10.19 25.14 2.96
CA HIS A 264 10.63 25.55 4.29
C HIS A 264 10.20 26.99 4.55
N GLY A 265 10.06 27.37 5.82
CA GLY A 265 9.76 28.76 6.17
C GLY A 265 8.30 29.19 5.92
N ILE A 266 7.34 28.27 6.02
CA ILE A 266 5.90 28.54 5.83
C ILE A 266 5.41 29.65 6.78
N GLU A 267 6.05 29.84 7.92
CA GLU A 267 5.78 30.93 8.85
C GLU A 267 6.03 32.33 8.26
N LEU A 268 6.92 32.45 7.27
CA LEU A 268 7.20 33.69 6.55
C LEU A 268 6.23 33.94 5.38
N PHE A 269 5.33 32.99 5.10
CA PHE A 269 4.38 33.09 4.00
C PHE A 269 3.49 34.33 4.15
N LYS A 270 3.50 35.21 3.15
CA LYS A 270 2.60 36.36 3.08
C LYS A 270 1.37 36.05 2.26
N ASN A 271 0.27 36.71 2.64
CA ASN A 271 -1.03 36.41 2.09
C ASN A 271 -1.02 36.46 0.55
N ARG A 272 -1.64 35.44 -0.02
CA ARG A 272 -1.93 35.27 -1.46
C ARG A 272 -3.37 34.84 -1.56
N THR A 273 -4.25 35.63 -0.94
CA THR A 273 -5.63 35.22 -0.64
C THR A 273 -6.38 34.85 -1.92
N ARG A 274 -6.18 35.59 -3.01
CA ARG A 274 -6.83 35.30 -4.29
C ARG A 274 -6.42 33.95 -4.86
N GLU A 275 -5.13 33.66 -4.95
CA GLU A 275 -4.59 32.42 -5.51
C GLU A 275 -4.91 31.23 -4.60
N ARG A 276 -4.76 31.41 -3.28
CA ARG A 276 -5.11 30.40 -2.27
C ARG A 276 -6.58 30.03 -2.34
N ASP A 277 -7.47 31.03 -2.36
CA ASP A 277 -8.92 30.80 -2.43
C ASP A 277 -9.30 30.17 -3.79
N ALA A 278 -8.56 30.44 -4.87
CA ALA A 278 -8.75 29.76 -6.15
C ALA A 278 -8.33 28.28 -6.09
N ILE A 279 -7.15 27.97 -5.56
CA ILE A 279 -6.68 26.59 -5.37
C ILE A 279 -7.69 25.80 -4.55
N VAL A 280 -8.12 26.37 -3.43
CA VAL A 280 -9.06 25.72 -2.51
C VAL A 280 -10.43 25.52 -3.14
N ARG A 281 -10.95 26.51 -3.85
CA ARG A 281 -12.21 26.36 -4.59
C ARG A 281 -12.14 25.19 -5.56
N HIS A 282 -11.06 25.09 -6.34
CA HIS A 282 -10.86 23.97 -7.27
C HIS A 282 -10.64 22.65 -6.55
N LEU A 283 -9.81 22.62 -5.50
CA LEU A 283 -9.59 21.41 -4.71
C LEU A 283 -10.84 20.94 -3.98
N SER A 284 -11.82 21.80 -3.68
CA SER A 284 -13.09 21.43 -3.05
C SER A 284 -14.10 20.86 -4.06
N ASP A 285 -13.98 21.22 -5.33
CA ASP A 285 -14.89 20.80 -6.41
C ASP A 285 -14.67 19.31 -6.78
N PRO A 286 -15.68 18.44 -6.60
CA PRO A 286 -15.57 17.03 -6.97
C PRO A 286 -15.49 16.77 -8.47
N ALA A 287 -15.65 17.77 -9.35
CA ALA A 287 -15.37 17.63 -10.78
C ALA A 287 -13.88 17.84 -11.11
N VAL A 288 -13.10 18.46 -10.23
CA VAL A 288 -11.67 18.70 -10.44
C VAL A 288 -10.87 17.55 -9.81
N ARG A 289 -9.97 16.96 -10.60
CA ARG A 289 -9.01 15.91 -10.17
C ARG A 289 -7.60 16.46 -10.01
N MET A 290 -7.26 17.55 -10.70
CA MET A 290 -5.92 18.12 -10.68
C MET A 290 -5.99 19.65 -10.66
N VAL A 291 -5.27 20.28 -9.75
CA VAL A 291 -5.06 21.72 -9.71
C VAL A 291 -3.60 22.01 -10.03
N MET A 292 -3.35 22.66 -11.16
CA MET A 292 -2.02 23.07 -11.59
C MET A 292 -1.74 24.51 -11.16
N VAL A 293 -0.71 24.69 -10.34
CA VAL A 293 -0.17 25.99 -9.95
C VAL A 293 1.07 26.26 -10.77
N THR A 294 0.98 27.22 -11.71
CA THR A 294 2.09 27.57 -12.59
C THR A 294 2.62 28.97 -12.34
N GLY A 295 3.80 29.26 -12.84
CA GLY A 295 4.45 30.55 -12.69
C GLY A 295 5.97 30.46 -12.71
N ARG A 296 6.63 31.60 -12.82
CA ARG A 296 8.10 31.67 -12.90
C ARG A 296 8.81 31.14 -11.65
N ARG A 297 10.09 30.86 -11.77
CA ARG A 297 10.94 30.41 -10.65
C ARG A 297 10.99 31.45 -9.52
N GLY A 298 11.02 31.00 -8.26
CA GLY A 298 11.10 31.89 -7.10
C GLY A 298 9.83 32.70 -6.76
N ILE A 299 8.76 32.59 -7.55
CA ILE A 299 7.51 33.35 -7.31
C ILE A 299 6.74 32.88 -6.07
N GLY A 300 7.06 31.71 -5.50
CA GLY A 300 6.43 31.19 -4.28
C GLY A 300 5.31 30.17 -4.51
N LYS A 301 5.34 29.42 -5.63
CA LYS A 301 4.38 28.34 -5.92
C LYS A 301 4.40 27.23 -4.86
N SER A 302 5.60 26.71 -4.56
CA SER A 302 5.79 25.65 -3.56
C SER A 302 5.36 26.10 -2.17
N ALA A 303 5.67 27.34 -1.79
CA ALA A 303 5.22 27.93 -0.53
C ALA A 303 3.69 28.10 -0.47
N LEU A 304 3.06 28.50 -1.59
CA LEU A 304 1.61 28.60 -1.71
C LEU A 304 0.94 27.22 -1.59
N ALA A 305 1.45 26.21 -2.29
CA ALA A 305 0.94 24.85 -2.22
C ALA A 305 1.14 24.24 -0.82
N ALA A 306 2.33 24.38 -0.24
CA ALA A 306 2.62 23.95 1.12
C ALA A 306 1.72 24.64 2.14
N LYS A 307 1.43 25.94 1.99
CA LYS A 307 0.51 26.65 2.88
C LYS A 307 -0.93 26.15 2.75
N VAL A 308 -1.38 25.79 1.54
CA VAL A 308 -2.69 25.14 1.35
C VAL A 308 -2.72 23.79 2.06
N MET A 309 -1.69 22.96 1.89
CA MET A 309 -1.60 21.65 2.57
C MET A 309 -1.57 21.81 4.10
N ASP A 310 -0.81 22.77 4.64
CA ASP A 310 -0.74 23.10 6.07
C ASP A 310 -2.11 23.50 6.64
N LEU A 311 -2.88 24.33 5.92
CA LEU A 311 -4.23 24.71 6.35
C LEU A 311 -5.21 23.53 6.29
N LEU A 312 -5.11 22.67 5.27
CA LEU A 312 -5.90 21.46 5.16
C LEU A 312 -5.57 20.45 6.28
N ASP A 313 -4.30 20.35 6.67
CA ASP A 313 -3.87 19.57 7.85
C ASP A 313 -4.37 20.20 9.15
N GLY A 314 -4.43 21.53 9.24
CA GLY A 314 -5.09 22.25 10.34
C GLY A 314 -6.59 21.97 10.47
N GLY A 315 -7.22 21.34 9.46
CA GLY A 315 -8.65 21.08 9.43
C GLY A 315 -9.47 22.28 8.94
N GLU A 316 -8.83 23.22 8.23
CA GLU A 316 -9.47 24.42 7.71
C GLU A 316 -9.50 24.40 6.19
N TRP A 317 -10.64 24.71 5.58
CA TRP A 317 -10.71 25.11 4.17
C TRP A 317 -10.47 26.63 4.10
N PRO A 318 -9.36 27.11 3.49
CA PRO A 318 -9.09 28.53 3.41
C PRO A 318 -10.15 29.29 2.60
N GLY A 319 -10.61 30.43 3.11
CA GLY A 319 -11.57 31.29 2.41
C GLY A 319 -13.03 30.83 2.53
N PRO A 320 -13.92 31.20 1.58
CA PRO A 320 -15.36 30.93 1.68
C PRO A 320 -15.79 29.51 1.26
N ALA A 321 -14.84 28.66 0.83
CA ALA A 321 -15.16 27.32 0.35
C ALA A 321 -15.58 26.39 1.50
N GLN A 322 -16.56 25.52 1.23
CA GLN A 322 -17.00 24.48 2.16
C GLN A 322 -16.93 23.14 1.44
N GLY A 323 -16.24 22.15 2.04
CA GLY A 323 -16.09 20.81 1.48
C GLY A 323 -15.70 19.79 2.57
N PRO A 324 -15.77 18.47 2.27
CA PRO A 324 -15.24 17.46 3.17
C PRO A 324 -13.73 17.69 3.37
N LEU A 325 -13.23 17.60 4.60
CA LEU A 325 -11.79 17.73 4.84
C LEU A 325 -11.04 16.51 4.27
N PRO A 326 -9.81 16.69 3.75
CA PRO A 326 -8.99 15.57 3.32
C PRO A 326 -8.73 14.61 4.48
N SER A 327 -8.92 13.32 4.23
CA SER A 327 -8.62 12.23 5.18
C SER A 327 -7.12 11.91 5.26
N GLY A 328 -6.35 12.32 4.25
CA GLY A 328 -4.91 12.17 4.20
C GLY A 328 -4.27 13.11 3.18
N LEU A 329 -3.03 13.50 3.46
CA LEU A 329 -2.22 14.37 2.64
C LEU A 329 -0.91 13.67 2.29
N VAL A 330 -0.51 13.72 1.02
CA VAL A 330 0.79 13.17 0.57
C VAL A 330 1.60 14.29 -0.06
N ASN A 331 2.83 14.48 0.39
CA ASN A 331 3.76 15.47 -0.13
C ASN A 331 4.89 14.78 -0.90
N LEU A 332 4.95 14.99 -2.21
CA LEU A 332 6.01 14.51 -3.08
C LEU A 332 6.68 15.70 -3.76
N SER A 333 8.00 15.69 -3.84
CA SER A 333 8.77 16.69 -4.58
C SER A 333 10.00 16.03 -5.18
N THR A 334 10.34 16.42 -6.41
CA THR A 334 11.61 16.01 -7.06
C THR A 334 12.82 16.52 -6.29
N ARG A 335 12.62 17.49 -5.37
CA ARG A 335 13.64 18.13 -4.53
C ARG A 335 13.63 17.64 -3.08
N THR A 336 12.78 16.67 -2.72
CA THR A 336 12.78 16.03 -1.39
C THR A 336 12.83 14.51 -1.52
N SER A 337 11.69 13.82 -1.50
CA SER A 337 11.58 12.37 -1.55
C SER A 337 11.72 11.78 -2.96
N GLY A 338 11.67 12.62 -4.01
CA GLY A 338 11.47 12.17 -5.38
C GLY A 338 9.99 11.96 -5.71
N ILE A 339 9.70 11.78 -7.00
CA ILE A 339 8.38 11.45 -7.52
C ILE A 339 8.56 10.27 -8.48
N SER A 340 7.91 9.15 -8.18
CA SER A 340 7.79 7.96 -9.03
C SER A 340 6.47 7.28 -8.72
N LEU A 341 6.01 6.38 -9.60
CA LEU A 341 4.80 5.59 -9.33
C LEU A 341 4.96 4.76 -8.06
N GLU A 342 6.09 4.07 -7.93
CA GLU A 342 6.49 3.30 -6.76
C GLU A 342 6.36 4.13 -5.47
N ARG A 343 6.96 5.33 -5.44
CA ARG A 343 6.93 6.20 -4.26
C ARG A 343 5.51 6.67 -3.96
N LEU A 344 4.77 7.08 -4.98
CA LEU A 344 3.39 7.53 -4.86
C LEU A 344 2.51 6.44 -4.25
N TYR A 345 2.64 5.22 -4.77
CA TYR A 345 1.88 4.05 -4.33
C TYR A 345 2.12 3.78 -2.84
N PHE A 346 3.39 3.65 -2.43
CA PHE A 346 3.71 3.35 -1.03
C PHE A 346 3.43 4.50 -0.07
N ASP A 347 3.60 5.75 -0.49
CA ASP A 347 3.26 6.91 0.36
C ASP A 347 1.74 7.06 0.53
N CYS A 348 0.94 6.71 -0.48
CA CYS A 348 -0.51 6.58 -0.33
C CYS A 348 -0.89 5.40 0.57
N ALA A 349 -0.23 4.24 0.42
CA ALA A 349 -0.49 3.06 1.25
C ALA A 349 -0.21 3.33 2.75
N LYS A 350 0.80 4.15 3.08
CA LYS A 350 1.08 4.58 4.47
C LYS A 350 -0.08 5.33 5.13
N LEU A 351 -0.92 6.02 4.35
CA LEU A 351 -2.12 6.67 4.88
C LEU A 351 -3.12 5.63 5.39
N LEU A 352 -3.14 4.43 4.79
CA LEU A 352 -4.11 3.36 5.05
C LEU A 352 -3.69 2.41 6.19
N GLY A 353 -2.67 2.77 6.98
CA GLY A 353 -2.32 2.03 8.19
C GLY A 353 -1.64 0.69 7.88
N PRO A 354 -1.16 -0.03 8.92
CA PRO A 354 -0.21 -1.13 8.73
C PRO A 354 -0.79 -2.34 7.99
N GLU A 355 -2.09 -2.60 8.10
CA GLU A 355 -2.72 -3.77 7.49
C GLU A 355 -2.93 -3.59 5.98
N GLN A 356 -3.58 -2.50 5.55
CA GLN A 356 -3.70 -2.16 4.13
C GLN A 356 -2.34 -1.86 3.53
N GLN A 357 -1.41 -1.27 4.28
CA GLN A 357 -0.05 -1.09 3.79
C GLN A 357 0.66 -2.42 3.53
N ALA A 358 0.46 -3.44 4.37
CA ALA A 358 0.99 -4.78 4.14
C ALA A 358 0.30 -5.45 2.94
N HIS A 359 -1.02 -5.40 2.86
CA HIS A 359 -1.81 -5.91 1.73
C HIS A 359 -1.39 -5.29 0.40
N LEU A 360 -1.34 -3.96 0.32
CA LEU A 360 -0.91 -3.24 -0.89
C LEU A 360 0.56 -3.54 -1.24
N ARG A 361 1.41 -3.83 -0.26
CA ARG A 361 2.79 -4.26 -0.51
C ARG A 361 2.83 -5.67 -1.09
N GLU A 362 2.09 -6.62 -0.52
CA GLU A 362 1.97 -7.97 -1.05
C GLU A 362 1.43 -7.93 -2.49
N PHE A 363 0.38 -7.14 -2.73
CA PHE A 363 -0.20 -6.91 -4.05
C PHE A 363 0.78 -6.28 -5.05
N TRP A 364 1.66 -5.39 -4.58
CA TRP A 364 2.74 -4.80 -5.39
C TRP A 364 3.82 -5.81 -5.75
N THR A 365 4.18 -6.70 -4.84
CA THR A 365 5.18 -7.76 -5.07
C THR A 365 4.64 -8.90 -5.95
N ALA A 366 3.33 -9.09 -6.00
CA ALA A 366 2.69 -10.06 -6.90
C ALA A 366 2.87 -9.66 -8.38
N SER A 367 2.75 -10.65 -9.27
CA SER A 367 2.92 -10.49 -10.74
C SER A 367 1.72 -9.78 -11.41
N ASN A 368 1.18 -8.75 -10.75
CA ASN A 368 0.06 -7.94 -11.20
C ASN A 368 0.52 -6.83 -12.14
N SER A 369 -0.32 -6.46 -13.10
CA SER A 369 -0.01 -5.34 -14.01
C SER A 369 -0.02 -4.01 -13.26
N THR A 370 0.66 -2.99 -13.80
CA THR A 370 0.65 -1.63 -13.22
C THR A 370 -0.78 -1.06 -13.11
N GLN A 371 -1.67 -1.45 -14.04
CA GLN A 371 -3.08 -1.04 -13.99
C GLN A 371 -3.82 -1.68 -12.81
N ASP A 372 -3.59 -2.97 -12.56
CA ASP A 372 -4.21 -3.69 -11.44
C ASP A 372 -3.73 -3.12 -10.11
N ARG A 373 -2.42 -2.84 -9.98
CA ARG A 373 -1.85 -2.19 -8.79
C ARG A 373 -2.54 -0.86 -8.52
N LEU A 374 -2.70 -0.03 -9.55
CA LEU A 374 -3.37 1.26 -9.41
C LEU A 374 -4.86 1.14 -9.09
N ALA A 375 -5.54 0.17 -9.69
CA ALA A 375 -6.94 -0.12 -9.41
C ALA A 375 -7.12 -0.55 -7.94
N GLU A 376 -6.26 -1.43 -7.44
CA GLU A 376 -6.28 -1.89 -6.05
C GLU A 376 -5.95 -0.75 -5.09
N LEU A 377 -4.94 0.07 -5.38
CA LEU A 377 -4.65 1.27 -4.57
C LEU A 377 -5.88 2.18 -4.48
N PHE A 378 -6.54 2.47 -5.60
CA PHE A 378 -7.72 3.32 -5.61
C PHE A 378 -8.93 2.68 -4.91
N ALA A 379 -9.07 1.36 -5.00
CA ALA A 379 -10.08 0.61 -4.26
C ALA A 379 -9.83 0.74 -2.74
N SER A 380 -8.61 0.51 -2.26
CA SER A 380 -8.26 0.61 -0.84
C SER A 380 -8.31 2.05 -0.31
N LEU A 381 -8.03 3.05 -1.15
CA LEU A 381 -8.24 4.46 -0.81
C LEU A 381 -9.73 4.79 -0.61
N GLY A 382 -10.61 4.09 -1.31
CA GLY A 382 -12.06 4.20 -1.19
C GLY A 382 -12.61 5.58 -1.55
N GLN A 383 -13.69 5.99 -0.90
CA GLN A 383 -14.34 7.30 -1.10
C GLN A 383 -13.61 8.46 -0.37
N ARG A 384 -12.39 8.24 0.12
CA ARG A 384 -11.66 9.25 0.89
C ARG A 384 -11.17 10.38 0.00
N LEU A 385 -11.34 11.61 0.47
CA LEU A 385 -10.62 12.73 -0.08
C LEU A 385 -9.15 12.66 0.36
N ILE A 386 -8.28 12.17 -0.52
CA ILE A 386 -6.82 12.29 -0.36
C ILE A 386 -6.33 13.43 -1.24
N VAL A 387 -5.45 14.29 -0.72
CA VAL A 387 -4.80 15.32 -1.56
C VAL A 387 -3.33 15.00 -1.68
N ILE A 388 -2.85 14.84 -2.92
CA ILE A 388 -1.44 14.55 -3.22
C ILE A 388 -0.83 15.81 -3.83
N LEU A 389 0.15 16.38 -3.14
CA LEU A 389 0.99 17.45 -3.65
C LEU A 389 2.17 16.87 -4.43
N MET A 390 2.28 17.24 -5.71
CA MET A 390 3.44 16.99 -6.55
C MET A 390 4.13 18.32 -6.84
N ASP A 391 5.22 18.58 -6.14
CA ASP A 391 5.96 19.82 -6.26
C ASP A 391 7.14 19.69 -7.25
N ASN A 392 7.36 20.75 -8.02
CA ASN A 392 8.45 20.87 -8.99
C ASN A 392 8.40 19.80 -10.11
N LEU A 393 7.18 19.53 -10.61
CA LEU A 393 6.93 18.47 -11.58
C LEU A 393 7.62 18.73 -12.94
N GLU A 394 8.05 19.96 -13.24
CA GLU A 394 8.79 20.29 -14.46
C GLU A 394 10.05 19.43 -14.68
N ASP A 395 10.67 18.89 -13.63
CA ASP A 395 11.84 18.02 -13.77
C ASP A 395 11.48 16.65 -14.40
N LEU A 396 10.18 16.30 -14.43
CA LEU A 396 9.63 15.05 -15.00
C LEU A 396 8.79 15.30 -16.25
N LEU A 397 8.83 16.52 -16.81
CA LEU A 397 8.16 16.86 -18.05
C LEU A 397 9.16 16.90 -19.21
N HIS A 398 8.69 16.52 -20.39
CA HIS A 398 9.33 16.90 -21.65
C HIS A 398 9.19 18.41 -21.91
N ASP A 399 9.98 18.93 -22.85
CA ASP A 399 9.95 20.35 -23.24
C ASP A 399 8.56 20.84 -23.72
N ASP A 400 7.69 19.92 -24.15
CA ASP A 400 6.33 20.22 -24.60
C ASP A 400 5.27 20.13 -23.47
N GLY A 401 5.70 19.86 -22.24
CA GLY A 401 4.87 19.69 -21.05
C GLY A 401 4.25 18.29 -20.89
N GLY A 402 4.56 17.33 -21.77
CA GLY A 402 4.16 15.92 -21.60
C GLY A 402 4.93 15.26 -20.45
N ILE A 403 4.34 14.26 -19.79
CA ILE A 403 5.03 13.50 -18.72
C ILE A 403 6.02 12.53 -19.36
N ALA A 404 7.26 12.55 -18.87
CA ALA A 404 8.35 11.71 -19.40
C ALA A 404 8.34 10.27 -18.87
N ASP A 405 7.72 10.05 -17.71
CA ASP A 405 7.61 8.76 -17.06
C ASP A 405 6.28 8.08 -17.44
N ASP A 406 6.37 6.95 -18.13
CA ASP A 406 5.20 6.21 -18.62
C ASP A 406 4.30 5.68 -17.48
N GLU A 407 4.88 5.28 -16.35
CA GLU A 407 4.13 4.80 -15.18
C GLU A 407 3.36 5.93 -14.50
N LEU A 408 3.98 7.11 -14.38
CA LEU A 408 3.33 8.30 -13.85
C LEU A 408 2.24 8.83 -14.81
N ALA A 409 2.46 8.73 -16.13
CA ALA A 409 1.45 9.04 -17.13
C ALA A 409 0.23 8.11 -17.02
N LEU A 410 0.46 6.80 -16.81
CA LEU A 410 -0.59 5.82 -16.58
C LEU A 410 -1.38 6.12 -15.30
N PHE A 411 -0.69 6.49 -14.21
CA PHE A 411 -1.33 6.94 -12.98
C PHE A 411 -2.27 8.12 -13.21
N LEU A 412 -1.84 9.14 -13.96
CA LEU A 412 -2.72 10.26 -14.27
C LEU A 412 -3.94 9.84 -15.09
N ASP A 413 -3.77 9.00 -16.12
CA ASP A 413 -4.92 8.52 -16.91
C ASP A 413 -5.93 7.75 -16.04
N GLN A 414 -5.47 6.86 -15.17
CA GLN A 414 -6.30 6.15 -14.19
C GLN A 414 -7.00 7.12 -13.23
N LEU A 415 -6.26 8.10 -12.69
CA LEU A 415 -6.79 9.11 -11.77
C LEU A 415 -7.97 9.88 -12.38
N PHE A 416 -7.84 10.30 -13.65
CA PHE A 416 -8.89 11.08 -14.34
C PHE A 416 -10.12 10.25 -14.71
N ARG A 417 -10.00 8.91 -14.79
CA ARG A 417 -11.10 8.00 -15.11
C ARG A 417 -11.83 7.46 -13.90
N ALA A 418 -11.19 7.51 -12.74
CA ALA A 418 -11.74 6.94 -11.53
C ALA A 418 -12.92 7.76 -10.97
N ARG A 419 -13.89 7.04 -10.41
CA ARG A 419 -15.17 7.61 -9.96
C ARG A 419 -14.98 8.50 -8.72
N GLU A 420 -14.20 8.03 -7.75
CA GLU A 420 -13.82 8.74 -6.53
C GLU A 420 -12.34 8.43 -6.27
N THR A 421 -11.50 9.46 -6.18
CA THR A 421 -10.03 9.31 -6.14
C THR A 421 -9.33 10.50 -5.49
N PRO A 422 -8.01 10.36 -5.18
CA PRO A 422 -7.19 11.48 -4.75
C PRO A 422 -7.31 12.70 -5.69
N ARG A 423 -7.13 13.90 -5.13
CA ARG A 423 -7.00 15.15 -5.88
C ARG A 423 -5.54 15.56 -5.90
N LEU A 424 -5.03 15.90 -7.08
CA LEU A 424 -3.66 16.38 -7.23
C LEU A 424 -3.59 17.89 -7.06
N LEU A 425 -2.62 18.35 -6.28
CA LEU A 425 -2.12 19.71 -6.32
C LEU A 425 -0.72 19.66 -6.93
N VAL A 426 -0.55 20.27 -8.09
CA VAL A 426 0.72 20.20 -8.84
C VAL A 426 1.32 21.59 -8.90
N THR A 427 2.61 21.73 -8.59
CA THR A 427 3.36 22.94 -8.89
C THR A 427 4.30 22.68 -10.07
N SER A 428 4.33 23.62 -11.02
CA SER A 428 5.29 23.54 -12.12
C SER A 428 5.63 24.90 -12.72
N GLN A 429 6.77 25.04 -13.40
CA GLN A 429 7.08 26.22 -14.20
C GLN A 429 6.29 26.31 -15.50
N MET A 430 5.83 25.18 -16.03
CA MET A 430 5.03 25.10 -17.25
C MET A 430 3.79 24.21 -17.01
N PRO A 431 2.70 24.41 -17.77
CA PRO A 431 1.50 23.59 -17.60
C PRO A 431 1.75 22.15 -18.07
N VAL A 432 1.20 21.18 -17.33
CA VAL A 432 1.22 19.78 -17.75
C VAL A 432 0.29 19.61 -18.96
N ARG A 433 0.81 19.04 -20.04
CA ARG A 433 0.07 18.83 -21.28
C ARG A 433 -0.85 17.62 -21.14
N LEU A 434 -2.13 17.89 -20.90
CA LEU A 434 -3.17 16.86 -20.84
C LEU A 434 -3.85 16.64 -22.21
N PRO A 435 -4.23 15.38 -22.53
CA PRO A 435 -5.13 15.07 -23.64
C PRO A 435 -6.42 15.91 -23.59
N PRO A 436 -7.00 16.33 -24.74
CA PRO A 436 -8.15 17.24 -24.76
C PRO A 436 -9.33 16.80 -23.89
N GLU A 437 -9.57 15.49 -23.81
CA GLU A 437 -10.68 14.88 -23.05
C GLU A 437 -10.51 15.00 -21.53
N LEU A 438 -9.27 15.08 -21.06
CA LEU A 438 -8.93 15.13 -19.63
C LEU A 438 -8.85 16.57 -19.09
N ARG A 439 -8.70 17.57 -19.96
CA ARG A 439 -8.59 18.99 -19.58
C ARG A 439 -9.76 19.50 -18.73
N ARG A 440 -10.96 18.93 -18.92
CA ARG A 440 -12.15 19.30 -18.14
C ARG A 440 -12.05 18.95 -16.65
N PHE A 441 -11.16 18.03 -16.28
CA PHE A 441 -10.94 17.59 -14.91
C PHE A 441 -9.76 18.31 -14.25
N ALA A 442 -9.11 19.23 -14.96
CA ALA A 442 -7.98 19.99 -14.45
C ALA A 442 -8.29 21.48 -14.35
N ALA A 443 -7.90 22.10 -13.25
CA ALA A 443 -7.97 23.53 -13.04
C ALA A 443 -6.56 24.13 -13.07
N HIS A 444 -6.46 25.39 -13.47
CA HIS A 444 -5.20 26.10 -13.59
C HIS A 444 -5.22 27.39 -12.77
N VAL A 445 -4.23 27.55 -11.90
CA VAL A 445 -4.00 28.76 -11.10
C VAL A 445 -2.62 29.31 -11.48
N GLU A 446 -2.62 30.37 -12.29
CA GLU A 446 -1.39 31.03 -12.70
C GLU A 446 -0.95 32.05 -11.64
N VAL A 447 0.30 31.94 -11.20
CA VAL A 447 0.96 32.88 -10.30
C VAL A 447 1.93 33.74 -11.10
N SER A 448 1.39 34.77 -11.74
CA SER A 448 2.13 35.70 -12.59
C SER A 448 2.73 36.88 -11.82
N GLU A 449 2.09 37.32 -10.74
CA GLU A 449 2.49 38.47 -9.93
C GLU A 449 3.17 38.06 -8.61
N GLY A 450 4.12 38.90 -8.18
CA GLY A 450 4.71 38.81 -6.84
C GLY A 450 3.74 39.28 -5.75
N LEU A 451 4.23 39.40 -4.52
CA LEU A 451 3.47 39.95 -3.40
C LEU A 451 3.10 41.41 -3.66
N SER A 452 1.97 41.85 -3.10
CA SER A 452 1.64 43.28 -3.11
C SER A 452 2.73 44.09 -2.39
N PRO A 453 2.90 45.40 -2.70
CA PRO A 453 3.93 46.21 -2.06
C PRO A 453 3.85 46.19 -0.52
N GLU A 454 2.64 46.18 0.04
CA GLU A 454 2.39 46.11 1.49
C GLU A 454 2.84 44.76 2.08
N GLU A 455 2.48 43.65 1.44
CA GLU A 455 2.88 42.30 1.84
C GLU A 455 4.39 42.08 1.70
N ALA A 456 4.98 42.61 0.63
CA ALA A 456 6.42 42.57 0.39
C ALA A 456 7.19 43.38 1.44
N ALA A 457 6.75 44.59 1.77
CA ALA A 457 7.32 45.38 2.87
C ALA A 457 7.17 44.65 4.22
N ALA A 458 6.03 44.01 4.47
CA ALA A 458 5.83 43.18 5.65
C ALA A 458 6.73 41.94 5.67
N LEU A 459 7.09 41.38 4.51
CA LEU A 459 8.05 40.26 4.41
C LEU A 459 9.46 40.73 4.71
N LEU A 460 9.90 41.84 4.10
CA LEU A 460 11.22 42.43 4.36
C LEU A 460 11.45 42.66 5.86
N ARG A 461 10.46 43.22 6.57
CA ARG A 461 10.52 43.39 8.02
C ARG A 461 10.58 42.08 8.80
N GLU A 462 9.89 41.05 8.33
CA GLU A 462 9.85 39.77 9.01
C GLU A 462 11.17 38.99 8.86
N LEU A 463 11.82 39.15 7.70
CA LEU A 463 13.13 38.57 7.39
C LEU A 463 14.27 39.16 8.25
N ASP A 464 14.07 40.34 8.85
CA ASP A 464 14.99 41.02 9.77
C ASP A 464 14.34 41.27 11.14
N ARG A 465 13.64 40.26 11.68
CA ARG A 465 12.94 40.36 12.97
C ARG A 465 13.84 40.73 14.14
N ASP A 466 15.11 40.34 14.10
CA ASP A 466 16.09 40.65 15.14
C ASP A 466 16.77 42.02 14.94
N GLY A 467 16.44 42.72 13.84
CA GLY A 467 16.98 44.03 13.49
C GLY A 467 18.47 44.02 13.15
N SER A 468 19.08 42.83 13.01
CA SER A 468 20.51 42.69 12.80
C SER A 468 20.96 43.14 11.41
N LEU A 469 20.03 43.28 10.47
CA LEU A 469 20.27 43.61 9.07
C LEU A 469 19.88 45.06 8.73
N GLY A 470 19.42 45.85 9.71
CA GLY A 470 19.11 47.28 9.55
C GLY A 470 17.85 47.57 8.72
N VAL A 471 17.06 46.57 8.36
CA VAL A 471 15.79 46.73 7.63
C VAL A 471 14.77 47.49 8.48
N ALA A 472 14.84 47.34 9.81
CA ALA A 472 14.02 48.08 10.77
C ALA A 472 14.27 49.60 10.74
N GLU A 473 15.42 50.06 10.24
CA GLU A 473 15.79 51.48 10.16
C GLU A 473 15.28 52.16 8.88
N LEU A 474 14.78 51.37 7.91
CA LEU A 474 14.25 51.85 6.64
C LEU A 474 12.82 52.38 6.78
N SER A 475 12.53 53.47 6.08
CA SER A 475 11.18 54.03 5.98
C SER A 475 10.24 53.14 5.14
N ASP A 476 8.93 53.25 5.37
CA ASP A 476 7.89 52.57 4.57
C ASP A 476 8.09 52.81 3.06
N ASP A 477 8.43 54.04 2.68
CA ASP A 477 8.69 54.43 1.29
C ASP A 477 9.91 53.70 0.69
N GLU A 478 10.96 53.46 1.48
CA GLU A 478 12.15 52.73 1.03
C GLU A 478 11.85 51.24 0.84
N LEU A 479 11.09 50.64 1.76
CA LEU A 479 10.66 49.24 1.66
C LEU A 479 9.70 49.03 0.48
N LEU A 480 8.76 49.95 0.27
CA LEU A 480 7.84 49.91 -0.88
C LEU A 480 8.59 50.07 -2.21
N ARG A 481 9.56 50.99 -2.29
CA ARG A 481 10.41 51.14 -3.48
C ARG A 481 11.22 49.87 -3.76
N ALA A 482 11.77 49.24 -2.72
CA ALA A 482 12.48 47.97 -2.85
C ALA A 482 11.56 46.86 -3.37
N ALA A 483 10.36 46.73 -2.78
CA ALA A 483 9.36 45.76 -3.19
C ALA A 483 8.94 45.91 -4.66
N VAL A 484 8.66 47.13 -5.12
CA VAL A 484 8.27 47.41 -6.51
C VAL A 484 9.39 47.04 -7.48
N ARG A 485 10.64 47.34 -7.13
CA ARG A 485 11.80 47.12 -8.00
C ARG A 485 12.17 45.65 -8.19
N VAL A 486 11.90 44.78 -7.21
CA VAL A 486 12.02 43.32 -7.37
C VAL A 486 10.70 42.66 -7.75
N HIS A 487 9.70 43.45 -8.16
CA HIS A 487 8.37 43.00 -8.56
C HIS A 487 7.65 42.14 -7.51
N GLY A 488 7.92 42.37 -6.23
CA GLY A 488 7.34 41.62 -5.11
C GLY A 488 7.68 40.13 -5.09
N VAL A 489 8.65 39.66 -5.87
CA VAL A 489 9.00 38.23 -5.93
C VAL A 489 9.57 37.79 -4.57
N PRO A 490 8.96 36.83 -3.86
CA PRO A 490 9.39 36.43 -2.51
C PRO A 490 10.88 36.08 -2.44
N ARG A 491 11.37 35.23 -3.36
CA ARG A 491 12.78 34.85 -3.37
C ARG A 491 13.72 36.03 -3.64
N ALA A 492 13.32 37.00 -4.45
CA ALA A 492 14.13 38.19 -4.67
C ALA A 492 14.19 39.09 -3.43
N LEU A 493 13.10 39.17 -2.65
CA LEU A 493 13.08 39.91 -1.38
C LEU A 493 14.01 39.26 -0.35
N GLU A 494 14.00 37.93 -0.24
CA GLU A 494 14.92 37.17 0.61
C GLU A 494 16.39 37.40 0.22
N LEU A 495 16.71 37.30 -1.08
CA LEU A 495 18.05 37.54 -1.60
C LEU A 495 18.50 39.00 -1.41
N LEU A 496 17.58 39.95 -1.51
CA LEU A 496 17.83 41.37 -1.29
C LEU A 496 18.17 41.66 0.18
N VAL A 497 17.42 41.10 1.13
CA VAL A 497 17.71 41.23 2.57
C VAL A 497 19.06 40.58 2.89
N GLY A 498 19.31 39.39 2.35
CA GLY A 498 20.61 38.73 2.47
C GLY A 498 21.76 39.58 1.90
N ALA A 499 21.54 40.35 0.83
CA ALA A 499 22.55 41.23 0.24
C ALA A 499 23.00 42.37 1.17
N VAL A 500 22.08 42.87 2.01
CA VAL A 500 22.35 43.96 2.98
C VAL A 500 23.11 43.44 4.21
N ALA A 501 23.02 42.14 4.50
CA ALA A 501 23.60 41.50 5.67
C ALA A 501 25.13 41.31 5.64
N ASP A 502 25.75 41.31 4.46
CA ASP A 502 27.19 41.12 4.30
C ASP A 502 27.92 42.45 4.09
N ASP A 503 28.67 42.85 5.12
CA ASP A 503 29.72 43.87 5.14
C ASP A 503 29.30 45.35 5.29
N THR A 504 29.45 45.86 6.52
CA THR A 504 29.01 47.16 7.02
C THR A 504 29.89 48.35 6.61
N VAL A 505 30.98 48.12 5.86
CA VAL A 505 32.05 49.12 5.68
C VAL A 505 32.20 49.61 4.24
N LEU A 506 31.76 48.85 3.22
CA LEU A 506 32.05 49.19 1.81
C LEU A 506 30.89 49.01 0.81
N LEU A 507 29.69 48.63 1.23
CA LEU A 507 28.56 48.50 0.30
C LEU A 507 27.59 49.69 0.32
N PRO A 508 27.03 50.01 -0.85
CA PRO A 508 26.20 51.17 -1.06
C PRO A 508 24.78 50.84 -0.57
N SER A 509 23.97 51.85 -0.30
CA SER A 509 22.64 51.72 0.32
C SER A 509 21.74 50.72 -0.43
N LEU A 510 20.65 50.25 0.21
CA LEU A 510 19.60 49.46 -0.47
C LEU A 510 19.20 50.11 -1.81
N GLN A 511 19.23 51.44 -1.89
CA GLN A 511 18.97 52.20 -3.10
C GLN A 511 20.00 51.97 -4.22
N ASP A 512 21.29 51.84 -3.89
CA ASP A 512 22.36 51.63 -4.86
C ASP A 512 22.38 50.20 -5.41
N VAL A 513 22.07 49.19 -4.59
CA VAL A 513 21.82 47.81 -5.05
C VAL A 513 20.62 47.80 -6.00
N LEU A 514 19.54 48.48 -5.63
CA LEU A 514 18.32 48.54 -6.43
C LEU A 514 18.48 49.30 -7.76
N GLU A 515 19.40 50.27 -7.85
CA GLU A 515 19.67 51.03 -9.09
C GLU A 515 20.47 50.23 -10.14
N ASP A 516 21.29 49.26 -9.71
CA ASP A 516 22.16 48.46 -10.60
C ASP A 516 21.45 47.20 -11.15
N PHE A 517 20.55 46.59 -10.37
CA PHE A 517 19.86 45.33 -10.75
C PHE A 517 18.56 45.51 -11.54
N THR A 518 17.87 46.66 -11.42
CA THR A 518 16.58 46.91 -12.09
C THR A 518 16.66 47.11 -13.60
N ARG A 519 17.86 47.14 -14.18
CA ARG A 519 18.08 47.25 -15.63
C ARG A 519 18.19 45.90 -16.35
N ARG A 520 18.12 44.78 -15.62
CA ARG A 520 18.37 43.43 -16.15
C ARG A 520 17.06 42.62 -16.29
N HIS A 521 17.05 41.65 -17.20
CA HIS A 521 15.83 40.92 -17.59
C HIS A 521 15.38 39.88 -16.55
N ASP A 522 16.29 39.31 -15.74
CA ASP A 522 15.97 38.34 -14.70
C ASP A 522 16.61 38.73 -13.35
N VAL A 523 15.87 39.54 -12.59
CA VAL A 523 16.31 40.08 -11.29
C VAL A 523 16.60 38.98 -10.27
N VAL A 524 15.88 37.85 -10.30
CA VAL A 524 16.02 36.78 -9.28
C VAL A 524 17.31 36.01 -9.51
N ALA A 525 17.55 35.56 -10.75
CA ALA A 525 18.76 34.83 -11.10
C ALA A 525 20.02 35.69 -10.93
N ASP A 526 19.94 36.97 -11.31
CA ASP A 526 21.06 37.91 -11.16
C ASP A 526 21.42 38.18 -9.70
N LEU A 527 20.41 38.37 -8.83
CA LEU A 527 20.64 38.53 -7.39
C LEU A 527 21.24 37.26 -6.79
N ALA A 528 20.72 36.08 -7.13
CA ALA A 528 21.26 34.81 -6.65
C ALA A 528 22.72 34.62 -7.08
N GLN A 529 23.04 34.94 -8.34
CA GLN A 529 24.39 34.84 -8.88
C GLN A 529 25.37 35.83 -8.22
N ASP A 530 24.94 37.07 -8.01
CA ASP A 530 25.76 38.07 -7.32
C ASP A 530 26.03 37.65 -5.86
N ARG A 531 25.01 37.18 -5.15
CA ARG A 531 25.15 36.67 -3.78
C ARG A 531 26.13 35.51 -3.73
N TYR A 532 25.98 34.51 -4.60
CA TYR A 532 26.89 33.39 -4.67
C TYR A 532 28.35 33.83 -4.91
N ARG A 533 28.58 34.82 -5.78
CA ARG A 533 29.94 35.34 -6.08
C ARG A 533 30.61 36.03 -4.89
N ARG A 534 29.83 36.62 -3.97
CA ARG A 534 30.35 37.34 -2.81
C ARG A 534 30.70 36.45 -1.63
N LEU A 535 30.26 35.19 -1.67
CA LEU A 535 30.56 34.22 -0.63
C LEU A 535 32.05 33.88 -0.58
N ASP A 536 32.56 33.73 0.63
CA ASP A 536 33.89 33.19 0.87
C ASP A 536 33.96 31.69 0.49
N ASP A 537 35.18 31.16 0.45
CA ASP A 537 35.41 29.77 0.05
C ASP A 537 34.70 28.76 0.97
N PRO A 538 34.71 28.90 2.32
CA PRO A 538 33.96 28.02 3.21
C PRO A 538 32.45 28.03 2.95
N ALA A 539 31.83 29.20 2.74
CA ALA A 539 30.40 29.29 2.45
C ALA A 539 30.04 28.65 1.10
N ARG A 540 30.85 28.85 0.06
CA ARG A 540 30.66 28.20 -1.24
C ARG A 540 30.82 26.68 -1.16
N ALA A 541 31.76 26.20 -0.35
CA ALA A 541 31.94 24.78 -0.09
C ALA A 541 30.70 24.15 0.57
N VAL A 542 30.18 24.75 1.65
CA VAL A 542 28.97 24.28 2.33
C VAL A 542 27.77 24.27 1.40
N LEU A 543 27.54 25.37 0.64
CA LEU A 543 26.48 25.44 -0.36
C LEU A 543 26.63 24.38 -1.45
N GLY A 544 27.85 24.15 -1.95
CA GLY A 544 28.12 23.12 -2.95
C GLY A 544 27.75 21.71 -2.47
N VAL A 545 28.08 21.37 -1.22
CA VAL A 545 27.71 20.07 -0.62
C VAL A 545 26.19 19.94 -0.46
N LEU A 546 25.52 20.97 0.08
CA LEU A 546 24.06 20.96 0.21
C LEU A 546 23.36 20.90 -1.16
N ALA A 547 23.93 21.53 -2.19
CA ALA A 547 23.43 21.48 -3.55
C ALA A 547 23.60 20.10 -4.20
N ALA A 548 24.73 19.42 -3.95
CA ALA A 548 24.98 18.07 -4.43
C ALA A 548 24.01 17.03 -3.81
N LEU A 549 23.68 17.19 -2.53
CA LEU A 549 22.67 16.35 -1.83
C LEU A 549 21.28 16.46 -2.48
N ARG A 550 20.92 17.62 -3.05
CA ARG A 550 19.64 17.95 -3.71
C ARG A 550 18.38 17.79 -2.85
N THR A 551 18.49 17.26 -1.64
CA THR A 551 17.40 17.03 -0.71
C THR A 551 17.73 17.64 0.65
N PRO A 552 16.71 18.02 1.45
CA PRO A 552 16.93 18.48 2.81
C PRO A 552 17.61 17.39 3.64
N VAL A 553 18.64 17.78 4.40
CA VAL A 553 19.44 16.87 5.22
C VAL A 553 19.43 17.34 6.67
N ARG A 554 19.49 16.42 7.63
CA ARG A 554 19.60 16.80 9.04
C ARG A 554 20.90 17.58 9.28
N GLN A 555 20.84 18.61 10.13
CA GLN A 555 21.99 19.49 10.38
C GLN A 555 23.25 18.73 10.84
N ASN A 556 23.10 17.68 11.65
CA ASN A 556 24.21 16.84 12.09
C ASN A 556 24.83 16.01 10.95
N ALA A 557 23.99 15.45 10.06
CA ALA A 557 24.45 14.72 8.89
C ALA A 557 25.16 15.65 7.89
N ALA A 558 24.65 16.87 7.68
CA ALA A 558 25.35 17.88 6.87
C ALA A 558 26.75 18.18 7.45
N ALA A 559 26.85 18.36 8.77
CA ALA A 559 28.12 18.60 9.44
C ALA A 559 29.08 17.41 9.34
N GLU A 560 28.58 16.18 9.43
CA GLU A 560 29.38 14.96 9.26
C GLU A 560 29.93 14.83 7.84
N ILE A 561 29.09 15.01 6.82
CA ILE A 561 29.46 14.93 5.41
C ILE A 561 30.51 16.01 5.07
N ILE A 562 30.28 17.26 5.51
CA ILE A 562 31.22 18.35 5.23
C ILE A 562 32.53 18.14 6.01
N GLY A 563 32.45 17.73 7.28
CA GLY A 563 33.63 17.43 8.09
C GLY A 563 34.46 16.26 7.56
N GLY A 564 33.83 15.30 6.87
CA GLY A 564 34.54 14.23 6.15
C GLY A 564 35.31 14.70 4.92
N LEU A 565 34.95 15.85 4.34
CA LEU A 565 35.69 16.49 3.25
C LEU A 565 36.80 17.41 3.77
N ASP A 566 36.51 18.18 4.82
CA ASP A 566 37.42 19.08 5.50
C ASP A 566 37.07 19.21 7.00
N PRO A 567 37.84 18.55 7.90
CA PRO A 567 37.59 18.60 9.34
C PRO A 567 37.78 19.99 9.96
N ASP A 568 38.54 20.87 9.32
CA ASP A 568 38.86 22.21 9.84
C ASP A 568 37.80 23.26 9.44
N LEU A 569 36.87 22.91 8.55
CA LEU A 569 35.82 23.82 8.10
C LEU A 569 34.82 24.07 9.25
N PRO A 570 34.58 25.32 9.68
CA PRO A 570 33.69 25.64 10.80
C PRO A 570 32.21 25.56 10.37
N VAL A 571 31.71 24.35 10.10
CA VAL A 571 30.40 24.11 9.47
C VAL A 571 29.26 24.82 10.18
N ALA A 572 29.20 24.74 11.51
CA ALA A 572 28.12 25.36 12.30
C ALA A 572 28.10 26.89 12.15
N THR A 573 29.28 27.53 12.17
CA THR A 573 29.41 28.98 12.00
C THR A 573 29.05 29.41 10.58
N VAL A 574 29.51 28.65 9.58
CA VAL A 574 29.21 28.93 8.17
C VAL A 574 27.71 28.73 7.89
N LEU A 575 27.10 27.64 8.36
CA LEU A 575 25.66 27.42 8.24
C LEU A 575 24.86 28.54 8.93
N ALA A 576 25.26 28.96 10.13
CA ALA A 576 24.59 30.06 10.82
C ALA A 576 24.66 31.38 10.01
N SER A 577 25.81 31.66 9.39
CA SER A 577 25.97 32.81 8.48
C SER A 577 25.07 32.69 7.25
N LEU A 578 25.06 31.52 6.59
CA LEU A 578 24.26 31.25 5.40
C LEU A 578 22.74 31.31 5.66
N VAL A 579 22.31 30.89 6.85
CA VAL A 579 20.92 31.00 7.31
C VAL A 579 20.56 32.47 7.58
N ARG A 580 21.46 33.23 8.23
CA ARG A 580 21.27 34.67 8.48
C ARG A 580 21.08 35.45 7.18
N VAL A 581 21.79 35.07 6.11
CA VAL A 581 21.68 35.71 4.78
C VAL A 581 20.66 35.05 3.84
N HIS A 582 19.80 34.18 4.36
CA HIS A 582 18.68 33.53 3.63
C HIS A 582 19.09 32.69 2.40
N LEU A 583 20.33 32.20 2.35
CA LEU A 583 20.79 31.26 1.32
C LEU A 583 20.53 29.79 1.69
N VAL A 584 20.46 29.49 2.98
CA VAL A 584 20.09 28.18 3.52
C VAL A 584 18.81 28.31 4.33
N SER A 585 17.84 27.44 4.06
CA SER A 585 16.60 27.34 4.84
C SER A 585 16.74 26.27 5.92
N VAL A 586 16.07 26.47 7.06
CA VAL A 586 16.08 25.54 8.19
C VAL A 586 14.64 25.20 8.56
N ASP A 587 14.32 23.91 8.64
CA ASP A 587 13.12 23.45 9.34
C ASP A 587 13.50 23.06 10.77
N ARG A 588 12.96 23.81 11.73
CA ARG A 588 13.23 23.60 13.16
C ARG A 588 12.56 22.33 13.70
N ALA A 589 11.44 21.89 13.12
CA ALA A 589 10.71 20.71 13.58
C ALA A 589 11.49 19.43 13.24
N SER A 590 11.92 19.29 11.98
CA SER A 590 12.73 18.15 11.53
C SER A 590 14.24 18.31 11.73
N ARG A 591 14.70 19.51 12.12
CA ARG A 591 16.12 19.90 12.21
C ARG A 591 16.88 19.66 10.91
N THR A 592 16.20 19.90 9.79
CA THR A 592 16.78 19.77 8.46
C THR A 592 17.19 21.14 7.92
N VAL A 593 18.23 21.11 7.09
CA VAL A 593 18.72 22.25 6.33
C VAL A 593 18.62 21.91 4.85
N GLY A 594 18.26 22.90 4.04
CA GLY A 594 18.10 22.72 2.61
C GLY A 594 18.34 24.01 1.85
N LEU A 595 18.55 23.88 0.55
CA LEU A 595 18.64 25.02 -0.36
C LEU A 595 17.32 25.19 -1.08
N HIS A 596 16.96 26.44 -1.35
CA HIS A 596 15.92 26.71 -2.31
C HIS A 596 16.35 26.16 -3.69
N PRO A 597 15.45 25.54 -4.49
CA PRO A 597 15.84 24.79 -5.70
C PRO A 597 16.69 25.60 -6.70
N MET A 598 16.41 26.90 -6.83
CA MET A 598 17.19 27.79 -7.68
C MET A 598 18.64 27.95 -7.24
N ASP A 599 18.86 28.09 -5.94
CA ASP A 599 20.18 28.27 -5.36
C ASP A 599 20.94 26.94 -5.35
N SER A 600 20.23 25.82 -5.20
CA SER A 600 20.77 24.48 -5.39
C SER A 600 21.31 24.28 -6.81
N ASP A 601 20.49 24.55 -7.83
CA ASP A 601 20.92 24.40 -9.23
C ASP A 601 22.08 25.36 -9.57
N LEU A 602 22.00 26.61 -9.11
CA LEU A 602 23.06 27.60 -9.31
C LEU A 602 24.35 27.15 -8.63
N ALA A 603 24.32 26.81 -7.34
CA ALA A 603 25.50 26.42 -6.59
C ALA A 603 26.14 25.16 -7.19
N TYR A 604 25.33 24.15 -7.53
CA TYR A 604 25.81 22.93 -8.16
C TYR A 604 26.44 23.19 -9.53
N ALA A 605 25.83 24.05 -10.35
CA ALA A 605 26.35 24.44 -11.66
C ALA A 605 27.70 25.20 -11.55
N GLN A 606 27.91 25.98 -10.49
CA GLN A 606 29.14 26.74 -10.25
C GLN A 606 30.27 25.92 -9.60
N MET A 607 29.99 24.71 -9.08
CA MET A 607 31.04 23.84 -8.56
C MET A 607 32.06 23.50 -9.65
N THR A 608 33.34 23.63 -9.31
CA THR A 608 34.41 23.18 -10.20
C THR A 608 34.34 21.66 -10.37
N PRO A 609 34.69 21.09 -11.54
CA PRO A 609 34.71 19.63 -11.70
C PRO A 609 35.65 18.94 -10.71
N ASN A 610 36.81 19.57 -10.46
CA ASN A 610 37.90 19.08 -9.63
C ASN A 610 38.21 20.05 -8.47
N GLY A 611 38.90 19.58 -7.44
CA GLY A 611 39.31 20.38 -6.27
C GLY A 611 38.86 19.76 -4.94
N PRO A 612 39.19 20.40 -3.79
CA PRO A 612 38.84 19.87 -2.47
C PRO A 612 37.32 19.76 -2.25
N PHE A 613 36.55 20.68 -2.83
CA PHE A 613 35.09 20.65 -2.91
C PHE A 613 34.58 20.59 -4.36
N GLY A 614 35.38 20.00 -5.25
CA GLY A 614 34.97 19.79 -6.65
C GLY A 614 33.81 18.80 -6.74
N ARG A 615 32.95 18.98 -7.76
CA ARG A 615 31.71 18.21 -7.96
C ARG A 615 31.93 16.70 -7.83
N GLN A 616 32.88 16.12 -8.56
CA GLN A 616 33.12 14.67 -8.52
C GLN A 616 33.55 14.19 -7.12
N ARG A 617 34.42 14.93 -6.43
CA ARG A 617 34.88 14.56 -5.09
C ARG A 617 33.75 14.62 -4.07
N VAL A 618 32.91 15.66 -4.15
CA VAL A 618 31.75 15.82 -3.28
C VAL A 618 30.75 14.69 -3.52
N GLU A 619 30.40 14.40 -4.78
CA GLU A 619 29.48 13.32 -5.15
C GLU A 619 29.99 11.95 -4.63
N ARG A 620 31.26 11.62 -4.86
CA ARG A 620 31.90 10.40 -4.31
C ARG A 620 31.84 10.33 -2.79
N HIS A 621 32.09 11.46 -2.13
CA HIS A 621 32.09 11.49 -0.67
C HIS A 621 30.68 11.27 -0.11
N ILE A 622 29.67 11.90 -0.70
CA ILE A 622 28.26 11.70 -0.33
C ILE A 622 27.85 10.25 -0.61
N ALA A 623 28.20 9.69 -1.76
CA ALA A 623 27.96 8.28 -2.08
C ALA A 623 28.53 7.35 -1.01
N SER A 624 29.79 7.57 -0.61
CA SER A 624 30.44 6.80 0.44
C SER A 624 29.76 6.97 1.81
N TRP A 625 29.23 8.16 2.12
CA TRP A 625 28.48 8.41 3.34
C TRP A 625 27.17 7.61 3.37
N TYR A 626 26.40 7.61 2.28
CA TYR A 626 25.19 6.79 2.16
C TYR A 626 25.49 5.30 2.26
N GLY A 627 26.53 4.82 1.57
CA GLY A 627 26.92 3.41 1.63
C GLY A 627 27.30 2.94 3.04
N ARG A 628 27.98 3.78 3.84
CA ARG A 628 28.28 3.45 5.26
C ARG A 628 27.04 3.41 6.14
N GLY A 629 26.00 4.17 5.79
CA GLY A 629 24.73 4.21 6.51
C GLY A 629 23.72 3.16 6.07
N ALA A 630 24.00 2.42 4.98
CA ALA A 630 23.12 1.40 4.45
C ALA A 630 23.05 0.18 5.37
N GLN A 631 21.86 -0.41 5.48
CA GLN A 631 21.67 -1.66 6.20
C GLN A 631 22.17 -2.84 5.36
N PRO A 632 22.62 -3.95 5.98
CA PRO A 632 22.97 -5.16 5.24
C PRO A 632 21.73 -5.78 4.58
N CYS A 633 21.94 -6.50 3.48
CA CYS A 633 20.85 -7.00 2.62
C CYS A 633 19.86 -7.94 3.32
N ASP A 634 20.29 -8.66 4.35
CA ASP A 634 19.45 -9.54 5.17
C ASP A 634 18.43 -8.77 6.02
N ALA A 635 18.65 -7.47 6.26
CA ALA A 635 17.77 -6.60 7.01
C ALA A 635 16.72 -5.89 6.14
N TRP A 636 16.85 -5.88 4.81
CA TRP A 636 15.93 -5.14 3.93
C TRP A 636 14.52 -5.73 3.93
N ARG A 637 13.52 -4.90 4.21
CA ARG A 637 12.09 -5.28 4.18
C ARG A 637 11.22 -4.29 3.43
N THR A 638 11.71 -3.07 3.24
CA THR A 638 10.98 -1.94 2.65
C THR A 638 11.89 -1.14 1.72
N LEU A 639 11.29 -0.31 0.86
CA LEU A 639 12.05 0.59 -0.01
C LEU A 639 12.92 1.57 0.77
N GLU A 640 12.47 1.99 1.96
CA GLU A 640 13.25 2.84 2.84
C GLU A 640 14.56 2.20 3.29
N ASP A 641 14.63 0.86 3.38
CA ASP A 641 15.85 0.15 3.80
C ASP A 641 16.93 0.15 2.70
N VAL A 642 16.51 0.16 1.43
CA VAL A 642 17.41 0.23 0.25
C VAL A 642 17.64 1.66 -0.26
N GLU A 643 16.87 2.64 0.21
CA GLU A 643 16.99 4.05 -0.21
C GLU A 643 18.43 4.61 -0.06
N PRO A 644 19.22 4.31 1.00
CA PRO A 644 20.62 4.72 1.05
C PRO A 644 21.45 4.21 -0.14
N LEU A 645 21.24 2.96 -0.58
CA LEU A 645 21.95 2.41 -1.75
C LEU A 645 21.47 3.04 -3.06
N ARG A 646 20.18 3.37 -3.18
CA ARG A 646 19.65 4.12 -4.34
C ARG A 646 20.28 5.52 -4.41
N ARG A 647 20.41 6.21 -3.28
CA ARG A 647 21.12 7.50 -3.20
C ARG A 647 22.60 7.35 -3.52
N GLN A 648 23.27 6.33 -2.98
CA GLN A 648 24.66 6.03 -3.31
C GLN A 648 24.84 5.84 -4.83
N PHE A 649 23.97 5.04 -5.46
CA PHE A 649 23.95 4.84 -6.90
C PHE A 649 23.85 6.16 -7.67
N ASP A 650 22.86 7.00 -7.36
CA ASP A 650 22.65 8.29 -8.03
C ASP A 650 23.88 9.20 -7.95
N HIS A 651 24.51 9.26 -6.78
CA HIS A 651 25.71 10.05 -6.56
C HIS A 651 26.93 9.50 -7.33
N LEU A 652 27.08 8.18 -7.42
CA LEU A 652 28.15 7.54 -8.21
C LEU A 652 27.97 7.80 -9.71
N VAL A 653 26.74 7.70 -10.23
CA VAL A 653 26.44 8.04 -11.63
C VAL A 653 26.80 9.51 -11.93
N ARG A 654 26.46 10.45 -11.04
CA ARG A 654 26.83 11.88 -11.20
C ARG A 654 28.33 12.14 -11.05
N ALA A 655 29.03 11.33 -10.27
CA ALA A 655 30.49 11.38 -10.18
C ALA A 655 31.18 10.85 -11.45
N GLY A 656 30.46 10.10 -12.29
CA GLY A 656 30.99 9.37 -13.45
C GLY A 656 31.61 8.02 -13.09
N ASP A 657 31.37 7.53 -11.87
CA ASP A 657 31.93 6.26 -11.37
C ASP A 657 30.98 5.09 -11.71
N HIS A 658 30.75 4.86 -13.00
CA HIS A 658 29.74 3.91 -13.48
C HIS A 658 30.04 2.46 -13.07
N ASP A 659 31.31 2.07 -12.96
CA ASP A 659 31.67 0.74 -12.46
C ASP A 659 31.21 0.53 -11.02
N GLU A 660 31.45 1.52 -10.14
CA GLU A 660 31.03 1.42 -8.75
C GLU A 660 29.50 1.52 -8.61
N ALA A 661 28.87 2.38 -9.41
CA ALA A 661 27.41 2.46 -9.47
C ALA A 661 26.80 1.11 -9.86
N ALA A 662 27.38 0.43 -10.86
CA ALA A 662 26.94 -0.88 -11.29
C ALA A 662 27.15 -1.97 -10.22
N ARG A 663 28.22 -1.89 -9.40
CA ARG A 663 28.41 -2.81 -8.25
C ARG A 663 27.29 -2.63 -7.22
N VAL A 664 27.02 -1.38 -6.82
CA VAL A 664 25.93 -1.06 -5.87
C VAL A 664 24.57 -1.49 -6.42
N LEU A 665 24.32 -1.28 -7.72
CA LEU A 665 23.10 -1.76 -8.38
C LEU A 665 23.00 -3.28 -8.34
N GLY A 666 24.10 -4.01 -8.57
CA GLY A 666 24.13 -5.47 -8.48
C GLY A 666 23.70 -6.01 -7.11
N GLU A 667 23.99 -5.30 -6.02
CA GLU A 667 23.60 -5.70 -4.66
C GLU A 667 22.09 -5.57 -4.40
N MET A 668 21.43 -4.58 -4.99
CA MET A 668 20.01 -4.28 -4.73
C MET A 668 19.05 -4.66 -5.86
N SER A 669 19.55 -4.85 -7.10
CA SER A 669 18.70 -5.04 -8.29
C SER A 669 17.80 -6.25 -8.15
N GLU A 670 18.36 -7.39 -7.74
CA GLU A 670 17.58 -8.60 -7.49
C GLU A 670 16.47 -8.32 -6.47
N TRP A 671 16.81 -7.71 -5.32
CA TRP A 671 15.82 -7.37 -4.30
C TRP A 671 14.71 -6.45 -4.87
N LEU A 672 15.05 -5.43 -5.64
CA LEU A 672 14.08 -4.53 -6.28
C LEU A 672 13.15 -5.31 -7.23
N VAL A 673 13.69 -6.25 -8.01
CA VAL A 673 12.89 -7.09 -8.92
C VAL A 673 11.91 -7.95 -8.14
N TRP A 674 12.38 -8.70 -7.14
CA TRP A 674 11.53 -9.57 -6.31
C TRP A 674 10.49 -8.81 -5.50
N HIS A 675 10.75 -7.53 -5.17
CA HIS A 675 9.81 -6.69 -4.43
C HIS A 675 8.95 -5.79 -5.34
N GLY A 676 8.79 -6.16 -6.62
CA GLY A 676 7.84 -5.54 -7.55
C GLY A 676 8.30 -4.21 -8.19
N SER A 677 9.52 -3.76 -7.86
CA SER A 677 10.15 -2.51 -8.33
C SER A 677 11.01 -2.72 -9.57
N VAL A 678 10.56 -3.62 -10.46
CA VAL A 678 11.31 -4.08 -11.63
C VAL A 678 11.68 -2.93 -12.58
N LEU A 679 10.76 -1.98 -12.80
CA LEU A 679 10.98 -0.84 -13.70
C LEU A 679 11.98 0.18 -13.16
N ALA A 680 12.02 0.35 -11.83
CA ALA A 680 13.07 1.14 -11.18
C ALA A 680 14.44 0.49 -11.40
N ALA A 681 14.55 -0.82 -11.19
CA ALA A 681 15.78 -1.56 -11.46
C ALA A 681 16.22 -1.44 -12.94
N VAL A 682 15.29 -1.61 -13.89
CA VAL A 682 15.56 -1.43 -15.34
C VAL A 682 16.05 -0.02 -15.65
N SER A 683 15.44 1.02 -15.09
CA SER A 683 15.84 2.41 -15.29
C SER A 683 17.26 2.68 -14.75
N MET A 684 17.60 2.09 -13.61
CA MET A 684 18.95 2.18 -13.03
C MET A 684 19.97 1.42 -13.89
N HIS A 685 19.62 0.25 -14.43
CA HIS A 685 20.48 -0.47 -15.36
C HIS A 685 20.78 0.34 -16.61
N LEU A 686 19.77 1.02 -17.18
CA LEU A 686 19.93 1.90 -18.35
C LEU A 686 20.84 3.10 -18.06
N ALA A 687 20.85 3.62 -16.83
CA ALA A 687 21.67 4.79 -16.47
C ALA A 687 23.19 4.50 -16.44
N VAL A 688 23.59 3.23 -16.31
CA VAL A 688 24.99 2.79 -16.35
C VAL A 688 25.34 1.99 -17.61
N ASP A 689 24.34 1.57 -18.39
CA ASP A 689 24.53 0.77 -19.58
C ASP A 689 25.42 1.47 -20.61
N GLY A 690 26.34 0.74 -21.21
CA GLY A 690 27.36 1.28 -22.13
C GLY A 690 28.47 2.13 -21.49
N HIS A 691 28.43 2.40 -20.17
CA HIS A 691 29.42 3.24 -19.48
C HIS A 691 30.34 2.46 -18.51
N ILE A 692 30.12 1.16 -18.33
CA ILE A 692 30.91 0.28 -17.46
C ILE A 692 32.19 -0.14 -18.19
N GLU A 693 33.36 0.12 -17.61
CA GLU A 693 34.68 -0.17 -18.20
C GLU A 693 35.24 -1.52 -17.72
N ASP A 694 35.04 -1.86 -16.45
CA ASP A 694 35.52 -3.11 -15.86
C ASP A 694 34.71 -4.31 -16.38
N GLU A 695 35.39 -5.26 -17.04
CA GLU A 695 34.73 -6.42 -17.64
C GLU A 695 34.03 -7.33 -16.64
N ARG A 696 34.52 -7.45 -15.40
CA ARG A 696 33.88 -8.28 -14.36
C ARG A 696 32.63 -7.58 -13.82
N VAL A 697 32.69 -6.27 -13.65
CA VAL A 697 31.51 -5.48 -13.27
C VAL A 697 30.47 -5.52 -14.38
N ARG A 698 30.90 -5.38 -15.64
CA ARG A 698 30.02 -5.50 -16.80
C ARG A 698 29.34 -6.86 -16.86
N LEU A 699 30.07 -7.93 -16.56
CA LEU A 699 29.50 -9.27 -16.48
C LEU A 699 28.39 -9.36 -15.42
N ALA A 700 28.66 -8.91 -14.19
CA ALA A 700 27.67 -8.91 -13.12
C ALA A 700 26.44 -8.03 -13.47
N HIS A 701 26.67 -6.84 -14.05
CA HIS A 701 25.61 -5.94 -14.48
C HIS A 701 24.73 -6.55 -15.57
N VAL A 702 25.31 -7.12 -16.62
CA VAL A 702 24.55 -7.69 -17.75
C VAL A 702 23.70 -8.88 -17.28
N VAL A 703 24.20 -9.70 -16.35
CA VAL A 703 23.41 -10.80 -15.76
C VAL A 703 22.25 -10.25 -14.93
N ALA A 704 22.52 -9.30 -14.02
CA ALA A 704 21.46 -8.68 -13.22
C ALA A 704 20.42 -7.95 -14.09
N TYR A 705 20.87 -7.29 -15.16
CA TYR A 705 19.97 -6.63 -16.11
C TYR A 705 19.15 -7.64 -16.90
N GLY A 706 19.75 -8.77 -17.29
CA GLY A 706 19.07 -9.90 -17.92
C GLY A 706 17.94 -10.43 -17.05
N HIS A 707 18.17 -10.62 -15.75
CA HIS A 707 17.13 -11.01 -14.78
C HIS A 707 16.03 -9.95 -14.65
N ALA A 708 16.38 -8.67 -14.53
CA ALA A 708 15.38 -7.60 -14.50
C ALA A 708 14.53 -7.55 -15.79
N ARG A 709 15.12 -7.82 -16.96
CA ARG A 709 14.42 -7.91 -18.25
C ARG A 709 13.62 -9.20 -18.42
N LEU A 710 14.06 -10.31 -17.83
CA LEU A 710 13.28 -11.55 -17.78
C LEU A 710 11.96 -11.30 -17.05
N SER A 711 11.97 -10.47 -16.00
CA SER A 711 10.77 -10.10 -15.24
C SER A 711 9.93 -8.98 -15.87
N ALA A 712 10.54 -7.90 -16.39
CA ALA A 712 9.79 -6.75 -16.94
C ALA A 712 9.50 -6.86 -18.46
N GLY A 713 10.21 -7.71 -19.17
CA GLY A 713 10.24 -7.73 -20.64
C GLY A 713 11.02 -6.55 -21.28
N PRO A 714 11.16 -6.54 -22.61
CA PRO A 714 10.82 -7.63 -23.54
C PRO A 714 11.76 -8.83 -23.40
N MET A 715 11.24 -10.04 -23.51
CA MET A 715 11.94 -11.30 -23.24
C MET A 715 13.10 -11.54 -24.22
N GLU A 716 12.98 -11.05 -25.45
CA GLU A 716 14.04 -11.09 -26.47
C GLU A 716 15.29 -10.34 -25.99
N HIS A 717 15.10 -9.18 -25.34
CA HIS A 717 16.21 -8.41 -24.80
C HIS A 717 16.87 -9.12 -23.61
N ALA A 718 16.11 -9.85 -22.79
CA ALA A 718 16.69 -10.71 -21.76
C ALA A 718 17.59 -11.80 -22.38
N ALA A 719 17.14 -12.47 -23.44
CA ALA A 719 17.94 -13.45 -24.17
C ALA A 719 19.22 -12.83 -24.78
N GLU A 720 19.14 -11.63 -25.34
CA GLU A 720 20.31 -10.89 -25.83
C GLU A 720 21.32 -10.59 -24.72
N LEU A 721 20.85 -10.11 -23.56
CA LEU A 721 21.69 -9.83 -22.39
C LEU A 721 22.35 -11.11 -21.87
N PHE A 722 21.60 -12.20 -21.70
CA PHE A 722 22.18 -13.47 -21.25
C PHE A 722 23.16 -14.04 -22.27
N THR A 723 22.93 -13.90 -23.58
CA THR A 723 23.90 -14.28 -24.61
C THR A 723 25.21 -13.49 -24.48
N GLN A 724 25.12 -12.18 -24.23
CA GLN A 724 26.30 -11.34 -23.97
C GLN A 724 27.02 -11.77 -22.69
N ALA A 725 26.28 -12.08 -21.62
CA ALA A 725 26.82 -12.56 -20.36
C ALA A 725 27.54 -13.92 -20.51
N VAL A 726 26.98 -14.87 -21.26
CA VAL A 726 27.63 -16.16 -21.56
C VAL A 726 28.98 -15.91 -22.24
N ALA A 727 28.99 -15.13 -23.32
CA ALA A 727 30.21 -14.85 -24.07
C ALA A 727 31.27 -14.11 -23.23
N LEU A 728 30.85 -13.28 -22.27
CA LEU A 728 31.76 -12.56 -21.38
C LEU A 728 32.27 -13.46 -20.24
N ALA A 729 31.41 -14.30 -19.65
CA ALA A 729 31.77 -15.26 -18.62
C ALA A 729 32.80 -16.30 -19.14
N GLU A 730 32.63 -16.79 -20.37
CA GLU A 730 33.61 -17.67 -21.02
C GLU A 730 34.96 -16.98 -21.20
N ARG A 731 34.98 -15.72 -21.66
CA ARG A 731 36.23 -14.96 -21.83
C ARG A 731 36.94 -14.71 -20.50
N LEU A 732 36.17 -14.48 -19.43
CA LEU A 732 36.70 -14.21 -18.09
C LEU A 732 36.98 -15.48 -17.28
N ASP A 733 36.66 -16.66 -17.81
CA ASP A 733 36.73 -17.96 -17.14
C ASP A 733 35.94 -18.00 -15.80
N ASP A 734 34.82 -17.27 -15.74
CA ASP A 734 33.93 -17.26 -14.58
C ASP A 734 32.84 -18.33 -14.74
N ARG A 735 33.15 -19.53 -14.28
CA ARG A 735 32.27 -20.70 -14.43
C ARG A 735 30.95 -20.57 -13.67
N ALA A 736 30.95 -19.88 -12.53
CA ALA A 736 29.74 -19.69 -11.72
C ALA A 736 28.76 -18.74 -12.42
N VAL A 737 29.27 -17.63 -12.94
CA VAL A 737 28.43 -16.69 -13.70
C VAL A 737 28.03 -17.26 -15.06
N LEU A 738 28.91 -18.03 -15.72
CA LEU A 738 28.57 -18.75 -16.95
C LEU A 738 27.37 -19.66 -16.75
N GLN A 739 27.36 -20.43 -15.66
CA GLN A 739 26.26 -21.31 -15.32
C GLN A 739 24.94 -20.51 -15.15
N ASN A 740 24.97 -19.39 -14.42
CA ASN A 740 23.79 -18.54 -14.20
C ASN A 740 23.29 -17.93 -15.53
N ALA A 741 24.20 -17.41 -16.36
CA ALA A 741 23.86 -16.83 -17.65
C ALA A 741 23.28 -17.85 -18.63
N LEU A 742 23.80 -19.09 -18.66
CA LEU A 742 23.24 -20.17 -19.46
C LEU A 742 21.86 -20.60 -18.99
N PHE A 743 21.64 -20.66 -17.68
CA PHE A 743 20.32 -20.93 -17.12
C PHE A 743 19.32 -19.83 -17.52
N GLY A 744 19.68 -18.56 -17.32
CA GLY A 744 18.84 -17.42 -17.71
C GLY A 744 18.54 -17.38 -19.21
N LEU A 745 19.52 -17.70 -20.06
CA LEU A 745 19.33 -17.82 -21.51
C LEU A 745 18.35 -18.94 -21.87
N GLY A 746 18.54 -20.12 -21.28
CA GLY A 746 17.67 -21.26 -21.50
C GLY A 746 16.24 -20.99 -21.05
N ASP A 747 16.07 -20.33 -19.91
CA ASP A 747 14.75 -19.95 -19.40
C ASP A 747 14.08 -18.87 -20.27
N ALA A 748 14.83 -17.86 -20.71
CA ALA A 748 14.31 -16.84 -21.65
C ALA A 748 13.80 -17.49 -22.95
N HIS A 749 14.56 -18.42 -23.55
CA HIS A 749 14.11 -19.16 -24.74
C HIS A 749 12.90 -20.05 -24.46
N ARG A 750 12.85 -20.70 -23.29
CA ARG A 750 11.71 -21.52 -22.88
C ARG A 750 10.44 -20.69 -22.79
N GLN A 751 10.52 -19.49 -22.20
CA GLN A 751 9.38 -18.58 -22.08
C GLN A 751 8.97 -17.95 -23.42
N LEU A 752 9.92 -17.77 -24.36
CA LEU A 752 9.63 -17.40 -25.75
C LEU A 752 8.98 -18.53 -26.57
N GLY A 753 8.98 -19.76 -26.06
CA GLY A 753 8.50 -20.94 -26.78
C GLY A 753 9.49 -21.50 -27.81
N ASP A 754 10.73 -21.00 -27.85
CA ASP A 754 11.81 -21.55 -28.67
C ASP A 754 12.45 -22.75 -27.97
N LEU A 755 11.68 -23.83 -27.88
CA LEU A 755 12.07 -25.05 -27.16
C LEU A 755 13.35 -25.68 -27.73
N GLY A 756 13.65 -25.45 -29.01
CA GLY A 756 14.89 -25.93 -29.64
C GLY A 756 16.12 -25.21 -29.10
N ALA A 757 16.05 -23.89 -28.90
CA ALA A 757 17.11 -23.09 -28.32
C ALA A 757 17.24 -23.24 -26.79
N THR A 758 16.25 -23.83 -26.11
CA THR A 758 16.25 -24.05 -24.66
C THR A 758 17.19 -25.17 -24.18
N VAL A 759 17.26 -26.29 -24.90
CA VAL A 759 17.85 -27.54 -24.40
C VAL A 759 19.35 -27.43 -24.13
N GLU A 760 20.11 -26.91 -25.08
CA GLU A 760 21.58 -26.85 -24.98
C GLU A 760 22.06 -25.92 -23.83
N PRO A 761 21.56 -24.68 -23.68
CA PRO A 761 21.93 -23.83 -22.55
C PRO A 761 21.59 -24.45 -21.19
N LEU A 762 20.39 -25.03 -21.03
CA LEU A 762 19.99 -25.66 -19.76
C LEU A 762 20.81 -26.91 -19.43
N ALA A 763 21.10 -27.76 -20.43
CA ALA A 763 21.94 -28.94 -20.25
C ALA A 763 23.35 -28.56 -19.80
N ARG A 764 23.93 -27.52 -20.44
CA ARG A 764 25.25 -27.02 -20.04
C ARG A 764 25.23 -26.36 -18.67
N ALA A 765 24.16 -25.64 -18.32
CA ALA A 765 23.99 -25.06 -16.99
C ALA A 765 23.90 -26.14 -15.89
N ALA A 766 23.15 -27.23 -16.13
CA ALA A 766 23.07 -28.35 -15.19
C ALA A 766 24.43 -29.05 -15.01
N GLU A 767 25.16 -29.28 -16.10
CA GLU A 767 26.50 -29.85 -16.06
C GLU A 767 27.47 -28.98 -15.26
N LEU A 768 27.48 -27.67 -15.51
CA LEU A 768 28.34 -26.72 -14.79
C LEU A 768 27.99 -26.66 -13.30
N ALA A 769 26.71 -26.64 -12.94
CA ALA A 769 26.29 -26.63 -11.54
C ALA A 769 26.80 -27.88 -10.80
N ARG A 770 26.70 -29.04 -11.43
CA ARG A 770 27.27 -30.30 -10.92
C ARG A 770 28.80 -30.23 -10.77
N GLU A 771 29.50 -29.71 -11.77
CA GLU A 771 30.96 -29.53 -11.73
C GLU A 771 31.41 -28.58 -10.61
N LEU A 772 30.57 -27.58 -10.31
CA LEU A 772 30.77 -26.61 -9.23
C LEU A 772 30.31 -27.12 -7.85
N ALA A 773 29.74 -28.32 -7.78
CA ALA A 773 29.13 -28.89 -6.58
C ALA A 773 28.03 -27.98 -5.98
N ASP A 774 27.20 -27.40 -6.85
CA ASP A 774 26.06 -26.55 -6.52
C ASP A 774 24.75 -27.30 -6.80
N PRO A 775 24.27 -28.14 -5.85
CA PRO A 775 23.12 -29.01 -6.08
C PRO A 775 21.81 -28.24 -6.27
N GLU A 776 21.67 -27.05 -5.68
CA GLU A 776 20.47 -26.22 -5.84
C GLU A 776 20.33 -25.75 -7.30
N ARG A 777 21.41 -25.22 -7.88
CA ARG A 777 21.40 -24.79 -9.28
C ARG A 777 21.33 -25.98 -10.25
N GLU A 778 21.88 -27.14 -9.89
CA GLU A 778 21.72 -28.38 -10.67
C GLU A 778 20.24 -28.77 -10.72
N VAL A 779 19.54 -28.73 -9.59
CA VAL A 779 18.10 -29.04 -9.49
C VAL A 779 17.26 -28.10 -10.36
N HIS A 780 17.50 -26.78 -10.31
CA HIS A 780 16.74 -25.82 -11.12
C HIS A 780 16.95 -26.03 -12.62
N ALA A 781 18.20 -26.23 -13.04
CA ALA A 781 18.53 -26.46 -14.45
C ALA A 781 17.94 -27.79 -14.96
N LEU A 782 18.04 -28.87 -14.17
CA LEU A 782 17.49 -30.18 -14.53
C LEU A 782 15.96 -30.19 -14.60
N LEU A 783 15.27 -29.51 -13.68
CA LEU A 783 13.82 -29.37 -13.74
C LEU A 783 13.39 -28.68 -15.03
N SER A 784 14.00 -27.54 -15.32
CA SER A 784 13.69 -26.75 -16.52
C SER A 784 13.99 -27.53 -17.80
N LEU A 785 15.10 -28.28 -17.82
CA LEU A 785 15.50 -29.13 -18.93
C LEU A 785 14.52 -30.30 -19.13
N SER A 786 14.10 -30.97 -18.05
CA SER A 786 13.14 -32.07 -18.09
C SER A 786 11.79 -31.60 -18.66
N LEU A 787 11.29 -30.45 -18.20
CA LEU A 787 10.07 -29.85 -18.73
C LEU A 787 10.21 -29.47 -20.21
N ALA A 788 11.35 -28.91 -20.62
CA ALA A 788 11.62 -28.61 -22.03
C ALA A 788 11.60 -29.88 -22.91
N HIS A 789 12.21 -30.98 -22.46
CA HIS A 789 12.14 -32.26 -23.17
C HIS A 789 10.71 -32.79 -23.26
N SER A 790 9.92 -32.68 -22.19
CA SER A 790 8.50 -33.05 -22.21
C SER A 790 7.70 -32.23 -23.22
N TYR A 791 7.92 -30.92 -23.31
CA TYR A 791 7.26 -30.07 -24.31
C TYR A 791 7.70 -30.36 -25.75
N LEU A 792 8.92 -30.87 -25.94
CA LEU A 792 9.38 -31.40 -27.24
C LEU A 792 8.84 -32.82 -27.55
N GLY A 793 8.11 -33.44 -26.62
CA GLY A 793 7.61 -34.81 -26.75
C GLY A 793 8.65 -35.90 -26.45
N ASP A 794 9.85 -35.53 -26.00
CA ASP A 794 10.91 -36.46 -25.58
C ASP A 794 10.76 -36.87 -24.13
N GLY A 795 9.71 -37.65 -23.85
CA GLY A 795 9.42 -38.14 -22.51
C GLY A 795 10.52 -39.06 -21.92
N ARG A 796 11.44 -39.59 -22.73
CA ARG A 796 12.55 -40.42 -22.22
C ARG A 796 13.63 -39.57 -21.59
N SER A 797 14.14 -38.56 -22.30
CA SER A 797 15.12 -37.63 -21.74
C SER A 797 14.54 -36.82 -20.58
N ALA A 798 13.24 -36.48 -20.63
CA ALA A 798 12.55 -35.88 -19.49
C ALA A 798 12.58 -36.79 -18.25
N LEU A 799 12.35 -38.10 -18.42
CA LEU A 799 12.37 -39.07 -17.33
C LEU A 799 13.78 -39.28 -16.77
N ASP A 800 14.80 -39.34 -17.63
CA ASP A 800 16.20 -39.44 -17.19
C ASP A 800 16.59 -38.24 -16.29
N GLY A 801 16.17 -37.03 -16.67
CA GLY A 801 16.34 -35.82 -15.85
C GLY A 801 15.61 -35.91 -14.51
N ALA A 802 14.38 -36.45 -14.50
CA ALA A 802 13.60 -36.65 -13.27
C ALA A 802 14.21 -37.71 -12.33
N GLU A 803 14.83 -38.76 -12.88
CA GLU A 803 15.58 -39.75 -12.10
C GLU A 803 16.80 -39.12 -11.45
N ARG A 804 17.56 -38.30 -12.19
CA ARG A 804 18.68 -37.54 -11.61
C ARG A 804 18.23 -36.57 -10.50
N LEU A 805 17.12 -35.87 -10.69
CA LEU A 805 16.53 -35.03 -9.64
C LEU A 805 16.15 -35.84 -8.39
N THR A 806 15.66 -37.06 -8.58
CA THR A 806 15.31 -37.96 -7.49
C THR A 806 16.55 -38.42 -6.72
N GLU A 807 17.68 -38.65 -7.40
CA GLU A 807 18.97 -38.94 -6.74
C GLU A 807 19.42 -37.75 -5.87
N LEU A 808 19.41 -36.54 -6.43
CA LEU A 808 19.77 -35.32 -5.70
C LEU A 808 18.85 -35.08 -4.49
N ALA A 809 17.55 -35.36 -4.64
CA ALA A 809 16.58 -35.28 -3.55
C ALA A 809 16.93 -36.22 -2.39
N HIS A 810 17.36 -37.46 -2.68
CA HIS A 810 17.79 -38.41 -1.67
C HIS A 810 19.12 -38.02 -1.01
N GLU A 811 20.04 -37.43 -1.77
CA GLU A 811 21.34 -36.96 -1.27
C GLU A 811 21.17 -35.75 -0.32
N GLY A 812 20.29 -34.80 -0.67
CA GLY A 812 20.09 -33.56 0.09
C GLY A 812 19.04 -33.62 1.20
N GLY A 813 18.04 -34.51 1.08
CA GLY A 813 16.92 -34.61 2.02
C GLY A 813 15.97 -33.39 2.01
N ASP A 814 16.05 -32.54 0.99
CA ASP A 814 15.24 -31.35 0.83
C ASP A 814 13.85 -31.69 0.25
N LEU A 815 12.80 -31.25 0.96
CA LEU A 815 11.41 -31.55 0.61
C LEU A 815 11.00 -30.88 -0.71
N LEU A 816 11.52 -29.69 -1.01
CA LEU A 816 11.20 -28.99 -2.25
C LEU A 816 11.83 -29.68 -3.45
N THR A 817 13.06 -30.16 -3.31
CA THR A 817 13.74 -30.96 -4.35
C THR A 817 13.01 -32.28 -4.61
N ILE A 818 12.49 -32.95 -3.57
CA ILE A 818 11.61 -34.13 -3.73
C ILE A 818 10.36 -33.77 -4.56
N ALA A 819 9.72 -32.65 -4.25
CA ALA A 819 8.52 -32.21 -4.96
C ALA A 819 8.83 -31.88 -6.44
N ARG A 820 9.93 -31.16 -6.71
CA ARG A 820 10.40 -30.82 -8.06
C ARG A 820 10.76 -32.07 -8.87
N ALA A 821 11.41 -33.07 -8.27
CA ALA A 821 11.68 -34.36 -8.90
C ALA A 821 10.38 -35.09 -9.27
N GLY A 822 9.40 -35.08 -8.36
CA GLY A 822 8.06 -35.62 -8.60
C GLY A 822 7.35 -34.92 -9.77
N ASN A 823 7.47 -33.60 -9.88
CA ASN A 823 6.89 -32.83 -10.97
C ASN A 823 7.47 -33.24 -12.32
N ALA A 824 8.80 -33.19 -12.45
CA ALA A 824 9.52 -33.62 -13.65
C ALA A 824 9.11 -35.05 -14.05
N ARG A 825 9.04 -35.96 -13.08
CA ARG A 825 8.64 -37.36 -13.31
C ARG A 825 7.19 -37.46 -13.79
N THR A 826 6.27 -36.72 -13.18
CA THR A 826 4.84 -36.76 -13.52
C THR A 826 4.62 -36.34 -14.97
N ILE A 827 5.22 -35.23 -15.39
CA ILE A 827 5.10 -34.72 -16.76
C ILE A 827 5.80 -35.63 -17.77
N ALA A 828 6.96 -36.20 -17.42
CA ALA A 828 7.65 -37.17 -18.28
C ALA A 828 6.80 -38.45 -18.50
N LEU A 829 6.20 -38.99 -17.45
CA LEU A 829 5.32 -40.16 -17.53
C LEU A 829 4.05 -39.88 -18.35
N LEU A 830 3.47 -38.69 -18.19
CA LEU A 830 2.35 -38.22 -18.99
C LEU A 830 2.71 -38.20 -20.48
N THR A 831 3.87 -37.62 -20.81
CA THR A 831 4.40 -37.52 -22.17
C THR A 831 4.61 -38.90 -22.79
N LEU A 832 5.10 -39.87 -22.01
CA LEU A 832 5.30 -41.27 -22.43
C LEU A 832 4.00 -42.08 -22.55
N GLY A 833 2.86 -41.54 -22.12
CA GLY A 833 1.60 -42.29 -22.07
C GLY A 833 1.57 -43.39 -21.00
N ARG A 834 2.39 -43.29 -19.95
CA ARG A 834 2.41 -44.25 -18.83
C ARG A 834 1.33 -43.86 -17.81
N TRP A 835 0.07 -44.00 -18.22
CA TRP A 835 -1.08 -43.41 -17.54
C TRP A 835 -1.21 -43.80 -16.06
N ARG A 836 -1.17 -45.11 -15.75
CA ARG A 836 -1.30 -45.59 -14.35
C ARG A 836 -0.20 -45.03 -13.43
N GLU A 837 1.00 -44.89 -13.96
CA GLU A 837 2.13 -44.36 -13.21
C GLU A 837 2.05 -42.84 -13.06
N THR A 838 1.52 -42.15 -14.08
CA THR A 838 1.22 -40.71 -14.03
C THR A 838 0.20 -40.41 -12.93
N VAL A 839 -0.86 -41.23 -12.80
CA VAL A 839 -1.86 -41.07 -11.74
C VAL A 839 -1.24 -41.16 -10.34
N ALA A 840 -0.40 -42.17 -10.11
CA ALA A 840 0.30 -42.32 -8.83
C ALA A 840 1.28 -41.17 -8.58
N ALA A 841 2.08 -40.82 -9.60
CA ALA A 841 3.10 -39.77 -9.52
C ALA A 841 2.50 -38.39 -9.26
N GLY A 842 1.39 -38.03 -9.92
CA GLY A 842 0.72 -36.74 -9.70
C GLY A 842 0.20 -36.58 -8.28
N ALA A 843 -0.43 -37.62 -7.74
CA ALA A 843 -0.93 -37.62 -6.35
C ALA A 843 0.20 -37.58 -5.30
N GLU A 844 1.34 -38.21 -5.57
CA GLU A 844 2.55 -38.13 -4.74
C GLU A 844 3.17 -36.73 -4.81
N THR A 845 3.28 -36.16 -6.00
CA THR A 845 3.88 -34.85 -6.26
C THR A 845 3.08 -33.73 -5.61
N ALA A 846 1.75 -33.74 -5.74
CA ALA A 846 0.88 -32.77 -5.06
C ALA A 846 1.05 -32.82 -3.54
N ARG A 847 1.17 -34.02 -2.96
CA ARG A 847 1.47 -34.20 -1.52
C ARG A 847 2.86 -33.70 -1.14
N ALA A 848 3.86 -33.92 -1.99
CA ALA A 848 5.22 -33.46 -1.75
C ALA A 848 5.31 -31.92 -1.73
N TYR A 849 4.69 -31.24 -2.70
CA TYR A 849 4.62 -29.77 -2.72
C TYR A 849 3.92 -29.21 -1.48
N ARG A 850 2.79 -29.80 -1.07
CA ARG A 850 2.11 -29.43 0.18
C ARG A 850 2.98 -29.64 1.42
N ALA A 851 3.75 -30.73 1.46
CA ALA A 851 4.67 -30.99 2.57
C ALA A 851 5.88 -30.04 2.58
N ALA A 852 6.28 -29.53 1.42
CA ALA A 852 7.33 -28.53 1.26
C ALA A 852 6.84 -27.09 1.48
N ASP A 853 5.55 -26.89 1.79
CA ASP A 853 4.91 -25.57 1.89
C ASP A 853 5.12 -24.69 0.65
N SER A 854 5.09 -25.33 -0.54
CA SER A 854 5.31 -24.68 -1.82
C SER A 854 4.13 -24.93 -2.74
N GLN A 855 3.59 -23.86 -3.32
CA GLN A 855 2.50 -23.92 -4.29
C GLN A 855 3.01 -24.04 -5.74
N GLU A 856 4.32 -24.15 -5.99
CA GLU A 856 4.93 -24.03 -7.32
C GLU A 856 4.25 -24.85 -8.44
N ALA A 857 3.88 -26.12 -8.18
CA ALA A 857 3.34 -26.97 -9.24
C ALA A 857 2.29 -28.00 -8.81
N ILE A 858 1.54 -27.73 -7.74
CA ILE A 858 0.42 -28.60 -7.30
C ILE A 858 -0.62 -28.73 -8.42
N ALA A 859 -1.02 -27.62 -9.03
CA ALA A 859 -2.00 -27.60 -10.11
C ALA A 859 -1.56 -28.44 -11.32
N TYR A 860 -0.30 -28.31 -11.76
CA TYR A 860 0.24 -29.07 -12.90
C TYR A 860 0.26 -30.58 -12.62
N ALA A 861 0.68 -30.99 -11.42
CA ALA A 861 0.70 -32.39 -11.03
C ALA A 861 -0.70 -33.02 -11.01
N LEU A 862 -1.68 -32.31 -10.45
CA LEU A 862 -3.08 -32.75 -10.43
C LEU A 862 -3.70 -32.74 -11.83
N ASN A 863 -3.36 -31.75 -12.66
CA ASN A 863 -3.80 -31.69 -14.05
C ASN A 863 -3.30 -32.91 -14.86
N ALA A 864 -2.01 -33.24 -14.75
CA ALA A 864 -1.43 -34.42 -15.37
C ALA A 864 -2.08 -35.73 -14.89
N GLN A 865 -2.37 -35.83 -13.59
CA GLN A 865 -3.14 -36.96 -13.02
C GLN A 865 -4.54 -37.05 -13.65
N GLY A 866 -5.24 -35.92 -13.79
CA GLY A 866 -6.57 -35.85 -14.40
C GLY A 866 -6.58 -36.32 -15.86
N ILE A 867 -5.62 -35.87 -16.67
CA ILE A 867 -5.46 -36.33 -18.06
C ILE A 867 -5.19 -37.84 -18.13
N ALA A 868 -4.35 -38.35 -17.24
CA ALA A 868 -4.06 -39.78 -17.18
C ALA A 868 -5.28 -40.62 -16.76
N LEU A 869 -6.15 -40.10 -15.90
CA LEU A 869 -7.43 -40.74 -15.55
C LEU A 869 -8.40 -40.76 -16.74
N LEU A 870 -8.46 -39.68 -17.53
CA LEU A 870 -9.22 -39.64 -18.78
C LEU A 870 -8.74 -40.70 -19.78
N ALA A 871 -7.42 -40.88 -19.90
CA ALA A 871 -6.83 -41.92 -20.74
C ALA A 871 -7.12 -43.35 -20.27
N LEU A 872 -7.53 -43.52 -19.00
CA LEU A 872 -7.90 -44.79 -18.39
C LEU A 872 -9.43 -44.98 -18.32
N ASP A 873 -10.19 -44.12 -19.00
CA ASP A 873 -11.66 -44.09 -19.01
C ASP A 873 -12.31 -43.86 -17.62
N ASP A 874 -11.57 -43.30 -16.65
CA ASP A 874 -12.10 -42.92 -15.32
C ASP A 874 -12.45 -41.44 -15.28
N SER A 875 -13.43 -41.06 -16.11
CA SER A 875 -13.81 -39.66 -16.34
C SER A 875 -14.47 -39.00 -15.11
N ALA A 876 -15.07 -39.79 -14.22
CA ALA A 876 -15.65 -39.28 -12.98
C ALA A 876 -14.56 -38.87 -11.98
N GLN A 877 -13.53 -39.72 -11.77
CA GLN A 877 -12.41 -39.36 -10.91
C GLN A 877 -11.57 -38.24 -11.54
N ALA A 878 -11.40 -38.25 -12.86
CA ALA A 878 -10.71 -37.19 -13.58
C ALA A 878 -11.35 -35.81 -13.32
N ALA A 879 -12.67 -35.71 -13.41
CA ALA A 879 -13.38 -34.45 -13.17
C ALA A 879 -13.15 -33.93 -11.74
N ALA A 880 -13.16 -34.80 -10.73
CA ALA A 880 -12.88 -34.41 -9.35
C ALA A 880 -11.44 -33.86 -9.16
N VAL A 881 -10.45 -34.57 -9.71
CA VAL A 881 -9.04 -34.15 -9.62
C VAL A 881 -8.77 -32.88 -10.41
N LEU A 882 -9.38 -32.71 -11.58
CA LEU A 882 -9.23 -31.51 -12.41
C LEU A 882 -9.92 -30.28 -11.80
N ALA A 883 -11.02 -30.48 -11.06
CA ALA A 883 -11.64 -29.42 -10.29
C ALA A 883 -10.75 -28.94 -9.13
N GLU A 884 -10.04 -29.87 -8.46
CA GLU A 884 -9.00 -29.55 -7.46
C GLU A 884 -7.80 -28.84 -8.12
N ALA A 885 -7.30 -29.36 -9.24
CA ALA A 885 -6.22 -28.74 -10.01
C ALA A 885 -6.52 -27.29 -10.41
N ARG A 886 -7.77 -27.04 -10.84
CA ARG A 886 -8.25 -25.69 -11.14
C ARG A 886 -8.27 -24.80 -9.89
N HIS A 887 -8.72 -25.32 -8.75
CA HIS A 887 -8.76 -24.54 -7.51
C HIS A 887 -7.35 -24.13 -7.09
N GLU A 888 -6.40 -25.06 -7.11
CA GLU A 888 -4.98 -24.80 -6.84
C GLU A 888 -4.41 -23.78 -7.84
N ALA A 889 -4.72 -23.90 -9.14
CA ALA A 889 -4.30 -22.93 -10.15
C ALA A 889 -4.88 -21.52 -9.91
N SER A 890 -6.10 -21.45 -9.36
CA SER A 890 -6.73 -20.18 -8.98
C SER A 890 -6.03 -19.55 -7.79
N LEU A 891 -5.57 -20.36 -6.81
CA LEU A 891 -4.80 -19.88 -5.66
C LEU A 891 -3.41 -19.35 -6.07
N MET A 892 -2.83 -19.90 -7.14
CA MET A 892 -1.59 -19.41 -7.73
C MET A 892 -1.76 -18.14 -8.58
N GLU A 893 -2.99 -17.63 -8.72
CA GLU A 893 -3.32 -16.48 -9.57
C GLU A 893 -2.73 -16.60 -10.98
N ASN A 894 -2.75 -17.81 -11.56
CA ASN A 894 -2.19 -18.09 -12.88
C ASN A 894 -3.31 -18.40 -13.89
N PRO A 895 -3.76 -17.40 -14.69
CA PRO A 895 -4.87 -17.58 -15.63
C PRO A 895 -4.60 -18.64 -16.71
N ARG A 896 -3.33 -18.83 -17.09
CA ARG A 896 -2.94 -19.87 -18.06
C ARG A 896 -3.15 -21.26 -17.47
N ALA A 897 -2.62 -21.51 -16.26
CA ALA A 897 -2.74 -22.78 -15.57
C ALA A 897 -4.22 -23.09 -15.26
N GLU A 898 -4.98 -22.09 -14.79
CA GLU A 898 -6.41 -22.26 -14.55
C GLU A 898 -7.16 -22.61 -15.84
N GLY A 899 -6.86 -21.90 -16.93
CA GLY A 899 -7.44 -22.14 -18.24
C GLY A 899 -7.16 -23.54 -18.80
N VAL A 900 -5.94 -24.04 -18.63
CA VAL A 900 -5.55 -25.41 -19.03
C VAL A 900 -6.30 -26.45 -18.20
N CYS A 901 -6.36 -26.29 -16.87
CA CYS A 901 -7.13 -27.18 -15.99
C CYS A 901 -8.63 -27.19 -16.36
N LEU A 902 -9.21 -26.03 -16.67
CA LEU A 902 -10.60 -25.89 -17.09
C LEU A 902 -10.87 -26.57 -18.44
N LEU A 903 -9.97 -26.46 -19.42
CA LEU A 903 -10.09 -27.15 -20.71
C LEU A 903 -10.16 -28.67 -20.51
N ASN A 904 -9.27 -29.21 -19.68
CA ASN A 904 -9.25 -30.64 -19.39
C ASN A 904 -10.48 -31.08 -18.58
N LEU A 905 -10.93 -30.26 -17.63
CA LEU A 905 -12.15 -30.52 -16.86
C LEU A 905 -13.39 -30.53 -17.76
N ALA A 906 -13.48 -29.59 -18.72
CA ALA A 906 -14.56 -29.56 -19.69
C ALA A 906 -14.59 -30.84 -20.53
N TRP A 907 -13.42 -31.37 -20.90
CA TRP A 907 -13.33 -32.66 -21.57
C TRP A 907 -13.74 -33.84 -20.67
N ALA A 908 -13.42 -33.80 -19.38
CA ALA A 908 -13.90 -34.81 -18.43
C ALA A 908 -15.43 -34.83 -18.33
N HIS A 909 -16.07 -33.65 -18.26
CA HIS A 909 -17.53 -33.53 -18.30
C HIS A 909 -18.12 -34.06 -19.62
N TRP A 910 -17.46 -33.79 -20.75
CA TRP A 910 -17.87 -34.37 -22.03
C TRP A 910 -17.88 -35.90 -21.98
N CYS A 911 -16.80 -36.52 -21.49
CA CYS A 911 -16.69 -37.97 -21.39
C CYS A 911 -17.70 -38.60 -20.41
N ASN A 912 -18.13 -37.85 -19.38
CA ASN A 912 -19.20 -38.27 -18.46
C ASN A 912 -20.61 -38.14 -19.06
N GLY A 913 -20.75 -37.47 -20.21
CA GLY A 913 -22.04 -37.16 -20.83
C GLY A 913 -22.72 -35.89 -20.28
N ASP A 914 -22.02 -35.11 -19.45
CA ASP A 914 -22.50 -33.86 -18.86
C ASP A 914 -22.25 -32.67 -19.80
N PHE A 915 -22.91 -32.67 -20.97
CA PHE A 915 -22.59 -31.71 -22.04
C PHE A 915 -22.88 -30.25 -21.68
N ASP A 916 -23.90 -29.97 -20.86
CA ASP A 916 -24.16 -28.61 -20.39
C ASP A 916 -23.02 -28.08 -19.51
N GLU A 917 -22.52 -28.91 -18.58
CA GLU A 917 -21.39 -28.56 -17.70
C GLU A 917 -20.06 -28.47 -18.48
N SER A 918 -19.89 -29.33 -19.50
CA SER A 918 -18.77 -29.27 -20.43
C SER A 918 -18.75 -27.92 -21.16
N ALA A 919 -19.89 -27.47 -21.68
CA ALA A 919 -20.01 -26.20 -22.39
C ALA A 919 -19.67 -25.01 -21.48
N THR A 920 -20.27 -24.92 -20.30
CA THR A 920 -20.03 -23.81 -19.35
C THR A 920 -18.58 -23.78 -18.86
N THR A 921 -17.99 -24.95 -18.61
CA THR A 921 -16.59 -25.07 -18.18
C THR A 921 -15.63 -24.66 -19.30
N ALA A 922 -15.90 -25.03 -20.56
CA ALA A 922 -15.09 -24.66 -21.71
C ALA A 922 -15.15 -23.15 -22.03
N GLU A 923 -16.27 -22.47 -21.80
CA GLU A 923 -16.37 -21.01 -21.89
C GLU A 923 -15.50 -20.30 -20.85
N ARG A 924 -15.49 -20.81 -19.61
CA ARG A 924 -14.61 -20.32 -18.55
C ARG A 924 -13.14 -20.53 -18.91
N ALA A 925 -12.80 -21.70 -19.47
CA ALA A 925 -11.46 -21.98 -19.98
C ALA A 925 -11.05 -20.95 -21.04
N THR A 926 -11.95 -20.65 -21.98
CA THR A 926 -11.72 -19.65 -23.04
C THR A 926 -11.40 -18.29 -22.46
N THR A 927 -12.14 -17.86 -21.44
CA THR A 927 -11.94 -16.56 -20.78
C THR A 927 -10.57 -16.50 -20.09
N ALA A 928 -10.21 -17.52 -19.30
CA ALA A 928 -8.94 -17.57 -18.59
C ALA A 928 -7.73 -17.63 -19.55
N LEU A 929 -7.84 -18.42 -20.63
CA LEU A 929 -6.80 -18.53 -21.65
C LEU A 929 -6.67 -17.26 -22.50
N ASP A 930 -7.75 -16.50 -22.70
CA ASP A 930 -7.71 -15.22 -23.39
C ASP A 930 -6.95 -14.17 -22.57
N ILE A 931 -7.22 -14.09 -21.26
CA ILE A 931 -6.45 -13.26 -20.31
C ILE A 931 -4.95 -13.60 -20.39
N ALA A 932 -4.62 -14.89 -20.48
CA ALA A 932 -3.25 -15.37 -20.58
C ALA A 932 -2.61 -15.24 -21.99
N GLY A 933 -3.35 -14.78 -23.01
CA GLY A 933 -2.86 -14.75 -24.39
C GLY A 933 -2.52 -16.14 -24.97
N ALA A 934 -3.08 -17.21 -24.42
CA ALA A 934 -2.73 -18.59 -24.77
C ALA A 934 -3.45 -19.07 -26.04
N VAL A 935 -2.73 -19.80 -26.90
CA VAL A 935 -3.25 -20.32 -28.18
C VAL A 935 -4.40 -21.32 -28.00
N GLN A 936 -4.44 -22.01 -26.86
CA GLN A 936 -5.44 -23.01 -26.51
C GLN A 936 -6.87 -22.44 -26.36
N LYS A 937 -7.04 -21.11 -26.27
CA LYS A 937 -8.36 -20.48 -26.16
C LYS A 937 -9.30 -20.86 -27.30
N SER A 938 -8.76 -21.02 -28.51
CA SER A 938 -9.53 -21.42 -29.70
C SER A 938 -10.02 -22.88 -29.60
N ALA A 939 -9.23 -23.74 -28.96
CA ALA A 939 -9.61 -25.12 -28.70
C ALA A 939 -10.76 -25.18 -27.67
N SER A 940 -10.65 -24.43 -26.57
CA SER A 940 -11.71 -24.32 -25.55
C SER A 940 -13.00 -23.77 -26.11
N HIS A 941 -12.94 -22.71 -26.93
CA HIS A 941 -14.13 -22.14 -27.57
C HIS A 941 -14.85 -23.16 -28.45
N SER A 942 -14.09 -23.88 -29.29
CA SER A 942 -14.63 -24.90 -30.19
C SER A 942 -15.20 -26.10 -29.42
N LEU A 943 -14.60 -26.48 -28.29
CA LEU A 943 -15.14 -27.53 -27.42
C LEU A 943 -16.49 -27.11 -26.79
N ALA A 944 -16.62 -25.84 -26.39
CA ALA A 944 -17.89 -25.32 -25.88
C ALA A 944 -19.01 -25.37 -26.94
N GLU A 945 -18.68 -25.02 -28.18
CA GLU A 945 -19.60 -25.14 -29.33
C GLU A 945 -19.99 -26.58 -29.62
N ALA A 946 -19.04 -27.51 -29.56
CA ALA A 946 -19.32 -28.93 -29.71
C ALA A 946 -20.34 -29.40 -28.66
N ALA A 947 -20.14 -29.01 -27.40
CA ALA A 947 -20.97 -29.49 -26.29
C ALA A 947 -22.41 -28.94 -26.38
N ARG A 948 -22.57 -27.67 -26.77
CA ARG A 948 -23.89 -27.05 -26.99
C ARG A 948 -24.64 -27.61 -28.20
N SER A 949 -23.92 -27.95 -29.26
CA SER A 949 -24.53 -28.38 -30.52
C SER A 949 -24.92 -29.85 -30.52
N LEU A 950 -24.30 -30.67 -29.67
CA LEU A 950 -24.53 -32.12 -29.62
C LEU A 950 -25.99 -32.54 -29.43
N PRO A 951 -26.80 -31.92 -28.54
CA PRO A 951 -28.20 -32.29 -28.37
C PRO A 951 -29.07 -32.03 -29.60
N ALA A 952 -28.68 -31.09 -30.47
CA ALA A 952 -29.47 -30.68 -31.64
C ALA A 952 -28.96 -31.30 -32.94
N THR A 953 -27.64 -31.35 -33.13
CA THR A 953 -26.98 -31.70 -34.40
C THR A 953 -25.64 -32.39 -34.14
N PRO A 954 -25.59 -33.74 -34.11
CA PRO A 954 -24.35 -34.50 -33.92
C PRO A 954 -23.25 -34.17 -34.93
N GLN A 955 -23.64 -33.85 -36.18
CA GLN A 955 -22.70 -33.45 -37.23
C GLN A 955 -21.96 -32.14 -36.90
N ALA A 956 -22.68 -31.12 -36.41
CA ALA A 956 -22.05 -29.84 -36.04
C ALA A 956 -21.16 -29.99 -34.81
N ALA A 957 -21.53 -30.88 -33.88
CA ALA A 957 -20.68 -31.22 -32.75
C ALA A 957 -19.39 -31.92 -33.19
N ALA A 958 -19.46 -32.83 -34.17
CA ALA A 958 -18.29 -33.47 -34.76
C ALA A 958 -17.35 -32.46 -35.43
N GLU A 959 -17.90 -31.54 -36.25
CA GLU A 959 -17.13 -30.47 -36.89
C GLU A 959 -16.44 -29.56 -35.85
N ALA A 960 -17.15 -29.18 -34.79
CA ALA A 960 -16.59 -28.37 -33.72
C ALA A 960 -15.49 -29.10 -32.92
N LEU A 961 -15.61 -30.43 -32.70
CA LEU A 961 -14.52 -31.22 -32.12
C LEU A 961 -13.28 -31.30 -33.01
N VAL A 962 -13.46 -31.37 -34.34
CA VAL A 962 -12.34 -31.31 -35.30
C VAL A 962 -11.65 -29.94 -35.23
N ASN A 963 -12.41 -28.85 -35.15
CA ASN A 963 -11.88 -27.50 -34.98
C ASN A 963 -11.11 -27.37 -33.66
N ALA A 964 -11.68 -27.90 -32.55
CA ALA A 964 -11.01 -27.93 -31.26
C ALA A 964 -9.67 -28.67 -31.34
N ALA A 965 -9.64 -29.83 -31.99
CA ALA A 965 -8.42 -30.62 -32.19
C ALA A 965 -7.35 -29.87 -33.00
N SER A 966 -7.76 -29.14 -34.04
CA SER A 966 -6.84 -28.38 -34.90
C SER A 966 -6.21 -27.16 -34.21
N ALA A 967 -6.85 -26.67 -33.15
CA ALA A 967 -6.41 -25.52 -32.37
C ALA A 967 -5.47 -25.89 -31.21
N LEU A 968 -5.17 -27.17 -31.01
CA LEU A 968 -4.21 -27.65 -30.01
C LEU A 968 -2.79 -27.66 -30.61
N ASP A 969 -1.81 -27.26 -29.80
CA ASP A 969 -0.40 -27.08 -30.20
C ASP A 969 0.49 -28.29 -29.90
N GLY A 970 -0.11 -29.42 -29.51
CA GLY A 970 0.63 -30.63 -29.13
C GLY A 970 1.21 -30.59 -27.71
N ASN A 971 0.84 -29.60 -26.90
CA ASN A 971 1.17 -29.57 -25.47
C ASN A 971 0.64 -30.83 -24.76
N ALA A 972 1.52 -31.53 -24.04
CA ALA A 972 1.17 -32.75 -23.31
C ALA A 972 0.23 -32.51 -22.12
N GLU A 973 0.14 -31.29 -21.62
CA GLU A 973 -0.66 -30.90 -20.44
C GLU A 973 -2.10 -30.51 -20.77
N VAL A 974 -2.55 -30.70 -22.01
CA VAL A 974 -3.93 -30.51 -22.44
C VAL A 974 -4.50 -31.79 -23.03
N VAL A 975 -5.83 -31.86 -23.11
CA VAL A 975 -6.57 -32.92 -23.80
C VAL A 975 -5.95 -33.18 -25.18
N ARG A 976 -5.78 -34.45 -25.53
CA ARG A 976 -5.12 -34.82 -26.77
C ARG A 976 -6.04 -34.64 -27.98
N ALA A 977 -5.49 -34.09 -29.06
CA ALA A 977 -6.22 -33.87 -30.31
C ALA A 977 -6.76 -35.18 -30.92
N ASP A 978 -6.03 -36.29 -30.79
CA ASP A 978 -6.47 -37.61 -31.29
C ASP A 978 -7.74 -38.12 -30.58
N TRP A 979 -7.91 -37.83 -29.29
CA TRP A 979 -9.12 -38.18 -28.53
C TRP A 979 -10.35 -37.40 -29.00
N LEU A 980 -10.18 -36.11 -29.29
CA LEU A 980 -11.25 -35.27 -29.85
C LEU A 980 -11.66 -35.78 -31.25
N LEU A 981 -10.68 -36.09 -32.10
CA LEU A 981 -10.91 -36.61 -33.46
C LEU A 981 -11.55 -38.01 -33.46
N GLU A 982 -11.25 -38.85 -32.48
CA GLU A 982 -11.92 -40.14 -32.32
C GLU A 982 -13.39 -39.99 -31.92
N HIS A 983 -13.72 -39.06 -31.02
CA HIS A 983 -15.11 -38.78 -30.67
C HIS A 983 -15.88 -38.14 -31.83
N ALA A 984 -15.26 -37.21 -32.56
CA ALA A 984 -15.87 -36.63 -33.77
C ALA A 984 -16.29 -37.71 -34.76
N ARG A 985 -15.39 -38.66 -35.07
CA ARG A 985 -15.70 -39.80 -35.96
C ARG A 985 -16.83 -40.68 -35.46
N ARG A 986 -16.97 -40.84 -34.14
CA ARG A 986 -18.08 -41.61 -33.52
C ARG A 986 -19.43 -40.90 -33.60
N LEU A 987 -19.45 -39.57 -33.70
CA LEU A 987 -20.67 -38.79 -33.89
C LEU A 987 -21.14 -38.76 -35.35
N GLU A 988 -20.23 -38.99 -36.29
CA GLU A 988 -20.51 -39.08 -37.73
C GLU A 988 -20.98 -40.48 -38.18
N SER A 989 -20.67 -41.52 -37.38
CA SER A 989 -21.05 -42.91 -37.63
C SER A 989 -22.41 -43.26 -37.04
#